data_AF-A0A2H1WHQ3-F1
#
_entry.id   AF-A0A2H1WHQ3-F1
#
_cell.length_a   1.000
_cell.length_b   1.000
_cell.length_c   1.000
_cell.angle_alpha   90.00
_cell.angle_beta   90.00
_cell.angle_gamma   90.00
#
_symmetry.space_group_name_H-M   'P 1'
#
loop_
_entity.id
_entity.type
_entity.pdbx_description
1 polymer ?
#
loop_
_entity_poly.entity_id
_entity_poly.type
_entity_poly.pdbx_seq_one_letter_code
_entity_poly.pdbx_strand_id
1 'polypeptide(L)'
;MTINPVDTSIKLSVTADQGVLGAISRSGPVEAAKMTLEQPAGEMWQKIREELNEKADTKEADLAHIKEWLKKEPHLPDEFDDQRIMTFLRGCKFSLEKTKRKLDMYFTMRAAVPEFFNDRDVNRPELQEILNIVQMPPLPGLTPEGRRVIVMRGIDKDIQTPNVADAFKLALMLGDVRLAEEKEGVAGDVYVLDASVATPTHFAKFTPTLVKKFLVCVQECVTTLRAKPLAELVLHEAYPVKLKEVHVINVSPLVDKIVNFVKPFIKDKIKERIFLHTDTNDLYKYVPKEMLPQEYGGNAGPMNDLHNAWVKKLDEYKDWFAAQENLKANEALRPGKPTNYDELFGIDGSFRQLDRPGAVDYLAGYRGSGSKSMSRNYVVLKPFHPGAAGFLAGYRGSGSKSKSRNGNKMASASVMLVQPKGELWEKIRVELNENVNTRDQDLATIKDWLKKQPHLPDEWGEIDDEVIFEDDRCLMSFLRGCNFSLERCKKKLDMYFTMRSACPEFFSNRDITNPELHDLMKRAQGPTMPGLTPSGRRVTICKALDKKLDPAQLNDAFKIAMMIGDVRLMEEIEGVAGDIYILDASVVSPSHLGKLSPSALKKFFICVQEAYPIKLKEVHVVNSTPLVETVYNVIKPFLKEKMRQRIHFHSSYTALHEFVPKELLPTEYGGTGCPLDEINSAWIKKLEEYKDWFKAQENLKANEALRPGKPTNYDELFGIDGSFRQLAID
;
A
#
# COMPACT_ATOMS: atom_id res chain seq x y z
N MET A 1 38.48 -22.27 57.25
CA MET A 1 38.78 -23.70 57.02
C MET A 1 37.46 -24.45 57.02
N THR A 2 37.11 -25.01 55.86
CA THR A 2 36.16 -26.12 55.60
C THR A 2 34.76 -26.08 56.23
N ILE A 3 33.77 -25.71 55.39
CA ILE A 3 32.37 -26.13 55.51
C ILE A 3 32.05 -26.99 54.28
N ASN A 4 31.51 -28.19 54.52
CA ASN A 4 30.51 -28.94 53.74
C ASN A 4 30.57 -30.43 54.15
N PRO A 5 29.59 -31.27 53.77
CA PRO A 5 28.17 -31.05 53.45
C PRO A 5 27.26 -32.16 54.06
N VAL A 6 25.93 -32.03 54.02
CA VAL A 6 25.05 -33.21 53.83
C VAL A 6 23.85 -32.84 52.97
N ASP A 7 23.76 -33.59 51.89
CA ASP A 7 22.69 -33.74 50.91
C ASP A 7 21.68 -34.79 51.43
N THR A 8 20.37 -34.59 51.25
CA THR A 8 19.44 -35.71 50.99
C THR A 8 18.05 -35.24 50.55
N SER A 9 17.74 -35.61 49.31
CA SER A 9 16.41 -35.74 48.70
C SER A 9 15.43 -36.60 49.51
N ILE A 10 14.12 -36.32 49.41
CA ILE A 10 13.02 -37.33 49.33
C ILE A 10 11.77 -36.67 48.70
N LYS A 11 11.21 -37.33 47.67
CA LYS A 11 9.88 -37.12 47.08
C LYS A 11 8.82 -37.84 47.94
N LEU A 12 7.56 -37.35 47.98
CA LEU A 12 6.37 -38.17 47.64
C LEU A 12 5.00 -37.47 47.85
N SER A 13 4.16 -37.67 46.82
CA SER A 13 2.71 -37.97 46.79
C SER A 13 1.64 -36.95 47.20
N VAL A 14 0.70 -36.83 46.26
CA VAL A 14 -0.61 -36.16 46.26
C VAL A 14 -1.67 -37.01 46.97
N THR A 15 -2.56 -36.37 47.74
CA THR A 15 -3.98 -36.76 47.87
C THR A 15 -4.84 -35.52 48.06
N ALA A 16 -6.01 -35.52 47.42
CA ALA A 16 -7.03 -34.48 47.47
C ALA A 16 -8.10 -34.82 48.52
N ASP A 17 -8.67 -33.81 49.19
CA ASP A 17 -10.05 -33.86 49.65
C ASP A 17 -10.67 -32.46 49.86
N GLN A 18 -11.99 -32.38 49.67
CA GLN A 18 -12.83 -31.17 49.61
C GLN A 18 -13.29 -30.68 51.01
N GLY A 19 -13.59 -29.37 51.17
CA GLY A 19 -14.41 -28.91 52.31
C GLY A 19 -14.33 -27.42 52.76
N VAL A 20 -14.94 -26.53 51.98
CA VAL A 20 -15.74 -25.32 52.28
C VAL A 20 -15.80 -24.67 53.70
N LEU A 21 -15.71 -23.32 53.69
CA LEU A 21 -16.24 -22.24 54.58
C LEU A 21 -15.47 -21.74 55.83
N GLY A 22 -15.18 -20.42 55.84
CA GLY A 22 -15.18 -19.60 57.06
C GLY A 22 -14.06 -18.54 57.18
N ALA A 23 -14.39 -17.28 56.91
CA ALA A 23 -13.51 -16.10 56.99
C ALA A 23 -13.00 -15.77 58.41
N ILE A 24 -11.86 -15.06 58.52
CA ILE A 24 -11.69 -13.78 59.25
C ILE A 24 -10.26 -13.23 59.03
N SER A 25 -10.21 -11.93 58.77
CA SER A 25 -9.07 -11.06 58.47
C SER A 25 -7.97 -11.02 59.53
N ARG A 26 -6.70 -10.94 59.09
CA ARG A 26 -5.69 -10.09 59.73
C ARG A 26 -4.87 -9.37 58.66
N SER A 27 -5.01 -8.06 58.64
CA SER A 27 -4.21 -7.10 57.88
C SER A 27 -2.76 -7.10 58.39
N GLY A 28 -1.87 -7.73 57.63
CA GLY A 28 -0.43 -7.52 57.69
C GLY A 28 0.02 -6.56 56.58
N PRO A 29 1.24 -5.99 56.67
CA PRO A 29 1.77 -5.12 55.62
C PRO A 29 1.79 -5.91 54.32
N VAL A 30 1.30 -5.29 53.24
CA VAL A 30 1.36 -5.85 51.88
C VAL A 30 2.83 -6.03 51.52
N GLU A 31 3.34 -7.23 51.76
CA GLU A 31 4.59 -7.71 51.21
C GLU A 31 4.48 -7.49 49.70
N ALA A 32 5.40 -6.71 49.13
CA ALA A 32 5.33 -6.26 47.75
C ALA A 32 5.26 -7.48 46.82
N ALA A 33 4.04 -7.91 46.49
CA ALA A 33 3.78 -8.96 45.54
C ALA A 33 4.46 -8.53 44.25
N LYS A 34 5.47 -9.29 43.80
CA LYS A 34 6.04 -9.16 42.46
C LYS A 34 4.86 -9.22 41.49
N MET A 35 4.49 -8.07 40.94
CA MET A 35 3.48 -8.01 39.89
C MET A 35 3.98 -8.90 38.75
N THR A 36 3.28 -10.01 38.55
CA THR A 36 3.63 -11.02 37.56
C THR A 36 2.44 -11.11 36.61
N LEU A 37 2.70 -10.90 35.33
CA LEU A 37 1.70 -11.11 34.31
C LEU A 37 1.31 -12.59 34.27
N GLU A 38 0.03 -12.91 34.43
CA GLU A 38 -0.47 -14.27 34.27
C GLU A 38 -0.17 -14.73 32.84
N GLN A 39 0.53 -15.87 32.73
CA GLN A 39 0.87 -16.46 31.45
C GLN A 39 -0.24 -17.44 31.03
N PRO A 40 -0.54 -17.57 29.73
CA PRO A 40 -1.50 -18.56 29.28
C PRO A 40 -1.01 -19.97 29.61
N ALA A 41 -1.93 -20.82 30.06
CA ALA A 41 -1.67 -22.21 30.44
C ALA A 41 -2.76 -23.15 29.91
N GLY A 42 -2.51 -24.46 29.96
CA GLY A 42 -3.48 -25.49 29.57
C GLY A 42 -3.98 -25.35 28.14
N GLU A 43 -5.29 -25.48 27.94
CA GLU A 43 -5.95 -25.39 26.63
C GLU A 43 -5.77 -24.01 25.97
N MET A 44 -5.80 -22.93 26.75
CA MET A 44 -5.60 -21.57 26.24
C MET A 44 -4.22 -21.44 25.59
N TRP A 45 -3.19 -21.96 26.26
CA TRP A 45 -1.82 -21.97 25.71
C TRP A 45 -1.75 -22.75 24.40
N GLN A 46 -2.35 -23.94 24.33
CA GLN A 46 -2.36 -24.76 23.12
C GLN A 46 -3.02 -24.03 21.94
N LYS A 47 -4.19 -23.44 22.17
CA LYS A 47 -4.91 -22.65 21.15
C LYS A 47 -4.09 -21.46 20.65
N ILE A 48 -3.42 -20.74 21.55
CA ILE A 48 -2.53 -19.63 21.16
C ILE A 48 -1.42 -20.14 20.24
N ARG A 49 -0.72 -21.24 20.60
CA ARG A 49 0.36 -21.79 19.77
C ARG A 49 -0.11 -22.17 18.38
N GLU A 50 -1.29 -22.79 18.26
CA GLU A 50 -1.92 -23.10 16.98
C GLU A 50 -2.23 -21.83 16.16
N GLU A 51 -2.84 -20.81 16.76
CA GLU A 51 -3.14 -19.53 16.09
C GLU A 51 -1.88 -18.79 15.60
N LEU A 52 -0.76 -18.98 16.30
CA LEU A 52 0.55 -18.41 15.98
C LEU A 52 1.37 -19.29 15.03
N ASN A 53 0.88 -20.46 14.65
CA ASN A 53 1.63 -21.44 13.86
C ASN A 53 3.00 -21.76 14.49
N GLU A 54 3.04 -21.84 15.83
CA GLU A 54 4.25 -22.17 16.56
C GLU A 54 4.36 -23.68 16.72
N LYS A 55 5.35 -24.27 16.04
CA LYS A 55 5.61 -25.70 16.11
C LYS A 55 6.80 -25.99 17.01
N ALA A 56 6.64 -26.98 17.89
CA ALA A 56 7.65 -27.32 18.89
C ALA A 56 8.96 -27.85 18.28
N ASP A 57 8.91 -28.39 17.06
CA ASP A 57 10.04 -28.95 16.32
C ASP A 57 10.80 -27.90 15.48
N THR A 58 10.18 -26.77 15.13
CA THR A 58 10.82 -25.74 14.28
C THR A 58 11.21 -24.47 15.01
N LYS A 59 10.61 -24.14 16.17
CA LYS A 59 10.78 -22.82 16.82
C LYS A 59 12.24 -22.50 17.17
N GLU A 60 13.04 -23.46 17.60
CA GLU A 60 14.47 -23.27 17.89
C GLU A 60 15.29 -23.06 16.60
N ALA A 61 14.94 -23.77 15.54
CA ALA A 61 15.57 -23.61 14.23
C ALA A 61 15.25 -22.24 13.61
N ASP A 62 13.99 -21.80 13.72
CA ASP A 62 13.54 -20.49 13.27
C ASP A 62 14.25 -19.36 14.03
N LEU A 63 14.39 -19.50 15.36
CA LEU A 63 15.17 -18.59 16.21
C LEU A 63 16.65 -18.52 15.76
N ALA A 64 17.29 -19.69 15.57
CA ALA A 64 18.67 -19.76 15.10
C ALA A 64 18.85 -19.10 13.73
N HIS A 65 17.90 -19.30 12.81
CA HIS A 65 17.92 -18.69 11.48
C HIS A 65 17.85 -17.16 11.53
N ILE A 66 17.01 -16.59 12.40
CA ILE A 66 16.94 -15.14 12.57
C ILE A 66 18.23 -14.59 13.18
N LYS A 67 18.83 -15.29 14.16
CA LYS A 67 20.14 -14.90 14.75
C LYS A 67 21.25 -14.93 13.70
N GLU A 68 21.29 -15.97 12.86
CA GLU A 68 22.29 -16.06 11.79
C GLU A 68 22.08 -14.96 10.74
N TRP A 69 20.83 -14.62 10.42
CA TRP A 69 20.52 -13.52 9.53
C TRP A 69 20.97 -12.16 10.10
N LEU A 70 20.71 -11.87 11.38
CA LEU A 70 21.16 -10.61 12.02
C LEU A 70 22.68 -10.41 11.89
N LYS A 71 23.47 -11.48 12.08
CA LYS A 71 24.93 -11.45 11.90
C LYS A 71 25.40 -11.13 10.48
N LYS A 72 24.54 -11.35 9.48
CA LYS A 72 24.85 -11.10 8.05
C LYS A 72 24.44 -9.70 7.60
N GLU A 73 23.64 -8.97 8.38
CA GLU A 73 23.13 -7.65 8.02
C GLU A 73 23.98 -6.54 8.69
N PRO A 74 24.90 -5.89 7.96
CA PRO A 74 25.91 -4.99 8.55
C PRO A 74 25.34 -3.71 9.17
N HIS A 75 24.10 -3.33 8.85
CA HIS A 75 23.41 -2.18 9.47
C HIS A 75 22.64 -2.53 10.73
N LEU A 76 22.47 -3.81 11.07
CA LEU A 76 21.71 -4.23 12.25
C LEU A 76 22.66 -4.67 13.37
N PRO A 77 22.23 -4.63 14.64
CA PRO A 77 22.97 -5.27 15.72
C PRO A 77 23.11 -6.78 15.48
N ASP A 78 24.33 -7.30 15.65
CA ASP A 78 24.66 -8.73 15.47
C ASP A 78 24.26 -9.59 16.68
N GLU A 79 24.06 -8.96 17.84
CA GLU A 79 23.51 -9.57 19.05
C GLU A 79 22.16 -8.95 19.46
N PHE A 80 21.17 -9.82 19.68
CA PHE A 80 19.87 -9.45 20.23
C PHE A 80 19.32 -10.60 21.07
N ASP A 81 18.50 -10.27 22.07
CA ASP A 81 17.99 -11.22 23.06
C ASP A 81 17.08 -12.29 22.44
N ASP A 82 17.30 -13.56 22.78
CA ASP A 82 16.57 -14.70 22.21
C ASP A 82 15.07 -14.64 22.54
N GLN A 83 14.72 -14.21 23.75
CA GLN A 83 13.32 -14.06 24.15
C GLN A 83 12.63 -12.96 23.34
N ARG A 84 13.32 -11.83 23.10
CA ARG A 84 12.84 -10.77 22.21
C ARG A 84 12.66 -11.30 20.78
N ILE A 85 13.64 -11.98 20.20
CA ILE A 85 13.52 -12.55 18.84
C ILE A 85 12.32 -13.50 18.78
N MET A 86 12.13 -14.34 19.81
CA MET A 86 10.97 -15.22 19.92
C MET A 86 9.64 -14.44 19.96
N THR A 87 9.59 -13.31 20.67
CA THR A 87 8.42 -12.42 20.65
C THR A 87 8.14 -11.87 19.25
N PHE A 88 9.18 -11.53 18.47
CA PHE A 88 9.02 -11.13 17.06
C PHE A 88 8.52 -12.28 16.18
N LEU A 89 9.04 -13.50 16.33
CA LEU A 89 8.57 -14.69 15.63
C LEU A 89 7.09 -14.95 15.91
N ARG A 90 6.69 -14.94 17.19
CA ARG A 90 5.29 -15.07 17.64
C ARG A 90 4.40 -13.94 17.10
N GLY A 91 4.91 -12.72 17.10
CA GLY A 91 4.27 -11.55 16.49
C GLY A 91 3.98 -11.73 14.99
N CYS A 92 4.86 -12.45 14.30
CA CYS A 92 4.81 -12.70 12.86
C CYS A 92 4.24 -14.07 12.47
N LYS A 93 3.67 -14.82 13.43
CA LYS A 93 3.20 -16.20 13.23
C LYS A 93 4.27 -17.14 12.63
N PHE A 94 5.51 -17.00 13.11
CA PHE A 94 6.69 -17.74 12.64
C PHE A 94 7.01 -17.55 11.15
N SER A 95 6.51 -16.48 10.52
CA SER A 95 6.97 -16.09 9.19
C SER A 95 8.34 -15.41 9.30
N LEU A 96 9.39 -16.12 8.88
CA LEU A 96 10.78 -15.62 8.92
C LEU A 96 10.93 -14.31 8.16
N GLU A 97 10.39 -14.21 6.95
CA GLU A 97 10.48 -12.99 6.14
C GLU A 97 9.78 -11.78 6.77
N LYS A 98 8.60 -11.98 7.39
CA LYS A 98 7.94 -10.90 8.15
C LYS A 98 8.76 -10.51 9.38
N THR A 99 9.33 -11.50 10.07
CA THR A 99 10.16 -11.30 11.27
C THR A 99 11.40 -10.46 10.95
N LYS A 100 12.13 -10.80 9.89
CA LYS A 100 13.29 -10.03 9.41
C LYS A 100 12.92 -8.57 9.12
N ARG A 101 11.86 -8.36 8.34
CA ARG A 101 11.36 -7.00 8.01
C ARG A 101 10.99 -6.20 9.25
N LYS A 102 10.30 -6.82 10.21
CA LYS A 102 9.93 -6.16 11.48
C LYS A 102 11.14 -5.80 12.33
N LEU A 103 12.11 -6.71 12.47
CA LEU A 103 13.33 -6.46 13.23
C LEU A 103 14.17 -5.34 12.61
N ASP A 104 14.33 -5.35 11.29
CA ASP A 104 15.01 -4.26 10.59
C ASP A 104 14.33 -2.91 10.87
N MET A 105 13.01 -2.86 10.70
CA MET A 105 12.23 -1.65 10.97
C MET A 105 12.27 -1.24 12.43
N TYR A 106 12.28 -2.20 13.37
CA TYR A 106 12.43 -1.94 14.80
C TYR A 106 13.71 -1.19 15.11
N PHE A 107 14.86 -1.67 14.63
CA PHE A 107 16.14 -1.00 14.85
C PHE A 107 16.25 0.33 14.08
N THR A 108 15.64 0.41 12.90
CA THR A 108 15.56 1.64 12.10
C THR A 108 14.79 2.73 12.82
N MET A 109 13.61 2.41 13.36
CA MET A 109 12.76 3.37 14.07
C MET A 109 13.40 3.90 15.35
N ARG A 110 14.18 3.06 16.04
CA ARG A 110 14.98 3.48 17.20
C ARG A 110 16.04 4.52 16.84
N ALA A 111 16.59 4.46 15.63
CA ALA A 111 17.49 5.51 15.11
C ALA A 111 16.72 6.74 14.60
N ALA A 112 15.60 6.53 13.92
CA ALA A 112 14.85 7.57 13.21
C ALA A 112 13.98 8.47 14.12
N VAL A 113 13.64 8.00 15.31
CA VAL A 113 12.74 8.70 16.25
C VAL A 113 13.36 8.80 17.64
N PRO A 114 14.49 9.52 17.79
CA PRO A 114 15.20 9.63 19.07
C PRO A 114 14.32 10.20 20.19
N GLU A 115 13.32 11.03 19.87
CA GLU A 115 12.37 11.55 20.86
C GLU A 115 11.54 10.45 21.55
N PHE A 116 11.43 9.25 20.97
CA PHE A 116 10.76 8.10 21.58
C PHE A 116 11.73 7.08 22.21
N PHE A 117 12.97 7.01 21.72
CA PHE A 117 13.86 5.89 22.02
C PHE A 117 15.15 6.26 22.78
N ASN A 118 15.47 7.55 22.89
CA ASN A 118 16.58 8.03 23.73
C ASN A 118 16.09 8.44 25.12
N ASP A 119 17.01 8.45 26.08
CA ASP A 119 16.78 8.94 27.44
C ASP A 119 15.58 8.25 28.14
N ARG A 120 15.46 6.93 27.96
CA ARG A 120 14.34 6.12 28.48
C ARG A 120 14.56 5.75 29.95
N ASP A 121 14.39 6.72 30.83
CA ASP A 121 14.46 6.57 32.28
C ASP A 121 13.24 7.23 32.93
N VAL A 122 12.41 6.44 33.61
CA VAL A 122 11.18 6.93 34.24
C VAL A 122 11.43 7.92 35.35
N ASN A 123 12.63 7.97 35.95
CA ASN A 123 12.95 8.90 37.03
C ASN A 123 13.21 10.33 36.55
N ARG A 124 13.27 10.53 35.23
CA ARG A 124 13.45 11.87 34.66
C ARG A 124 12.24 12.75 34.98
N PRO A 125 12.44 14.02 35.38
CA PRO A 125 11.35 14.91 35.79
C PRO A 125 10.20 15.00 34.78
N GLU A 126 10.55 15.06 33.49
CA GLU A 126 9.58 15.13 32.39
C GLU A 126 8.72 13.87 32.27
N LEU A 127 9.25 12.68 32.56
CA LEU A 127 8.48 11.43 32.51
C LEU A 127 7.67 11.22 33.80
N GLN A 128 8.22 11.62 34.96
CA GLN A 128 7.48 11.63 36.22
C GLN A 128 6.24 12.52 36.16
N GLU A 129 6.35 13.70 35.52
CA GLU A 129 5.19 14.59 35.32
C GLU A 129 4.08 13.89 34.55
N ILE A 130 4.41 13.17 33.46
CA ILE A 130 3.43 12.42 32.66
C ILE A 130 2.82 11.26 33.46
N LEU A 131 3.63 10.51 34.19
CA LEU A 131 3.17 9.39 35.02
C LEU A 131 2.20 9.82 36.13
N ASN A 132 2.24 11.08 36.54
CA ASN A 132 1.34 11.68 37.53
C ASN A 132 0.00 12.14 36.94
N ILE A 133 -0.15 12.18 35.62
CA ILE A 133 -1.37 12.69 34.95
C ILE A 133 -2.02 11.67 34.00
N VAL A 134 -1.29 10.64 33.58
CA VAL A 134 -1.77 9.55 32.72
C VAL A 134 -1.44 8.20 33.35
N GLN A 135 -2.43 7.31 33.34
CA GLN A 135 -2.29 5.94 33.78
C GLN A 135 -2.52 4.99 32.62
N MET A 136 -1.66 3.99 32.48
CA MET A 136 -1.74 3.03 31.37
C MET A 136 -1.37 1.57 31.73
N PRO A 137 -1.74 1.03 32.91
CA PRO A 137 -1.31 -0.30 33.32
C PRO A 137 -1.84 -1.43 32.42
N PRO A 138 -0.97 -2.35 31.97
CA PRO A 138 -1.38 -3.68 31.55
C PRO A 138 -1.96 -4.46 32.74
N LEU A 139 -3.12 -5.08 32.54
CA LEU A 139 -3.78 -5.85 33.59
C LEU A 139 -3.12 -7.23 33.76
N PRO A 140 -3.09 -7.78 35.00
CA PRO A 140 -2.38 -9.02 35.30
C PRO A 140 -3.01 -10.26 34.67
N GLY A 141 -4.34 -10.30 34.54
CA GLY A 141 -5.08 -11.41 33.94
C GLY A 141 -5.17 -11.38 32.41
N LEU A 142 -5.72 -12.46 31.85
CA LEU A 142 -6.02 -12.60 30.42
C LEU A 142 -7.52 -12.75 30.19
N THR A 143 -8.01 -12.30 29.02
CA THR A 143 -9.38 -12.62 28.59
C THR A 143 -9.51 -14.13 28.31
N PRO A 144 -10.74 -14.69 28.20
CA PRO A 144 -10.94 -16.11 27.86
C PRO A 144 -10.29 -16.53 26.54
N GLU A 145 -10.10 -15.58 25.61
CA GLU A 145 -9.41 -15.77 24.34
C GLU A 145 -7.88 -15.61 24.46
N GLY A 146 -7.36 -15.44 25.67
CA GLY A 146 -5.93 -15.30 25.94
C GLY A 146 -5.35 -13.96 25.51
N ARG A 147 -6.12 -12.87 25.62
CA ARG A 147 -5.67 -11.51 25.25
C ARG A 147 -5.29 -10.71 26.49
N ARG A 148 -4.28 -9.86 26.34
CA ARG A 148 -3.83 -8.92 27.39
C ARG A 148 -4.61 -7.61 27.26
N VAL A 149 -5.15 -7.13 28.37
CA VAL A 149 -5.86 -5.85 28.43
C VAL A 149 -4.94 -4.76 28.95
N ILE A 150 -4.93 -3.61 28.30
CA ILE A 150 -4.24 -2.39 28.74
C ILE A 150 -5.30 -1.30 28.90
N VAL A 151 -5.40 -0.73 30.11
CA VAL A 151 -6.36 0.34 30.39
C VAL A 151 -5.62 1.67 30.43
N MET A 152 -6.07 2.66 29.65
CA MET A 152 -5.47 3.98 29.55
C MET A 152 -6.47 5.06 29.96
N ARG A 153 -6.10 5.91 30.92
CA ARG A 153 -6.91 7.05 31.36
C ARG A 153 -6.05 8.26 31.69
N GLY A 154 -6.59 9.46 31.50
CA GLY A 154 -6.08 10.67 32.15
C GLY A 154 -6.68 10.81 33.56
N ILE A 155 -6.00 11.53 34.45
CA ILE A 155 -6.45 11.73 35.83
C ILE A 155 -7.29 13.00 35.98
N ASP A 156 -6.88 14.09 35.31
CA ASP A 156 -7.53 15.40 35.41
C ASP A 156 -7.74 15.99 34.03
N LYS A 157 -8.93 16.53 33.77
CA LYS A 157 -9.32 17.15 32.50
C LYS A 157 -8.68 18.54 32.30
N ASP A 158 -8.29 19.19 33.38
CA ASP A 158 -7.74 20.55 33.39
C ASP A 158 -6.21 20.54 33.28
N ILE A 159 -5.57 19.39 33.54
CA ILE A 159 -4.12 19.22 33.44
C ILE A 159 -3.76 18.62 32.08
N GLN A 160 -3.03 19.40 31.29
CA GLN A 160 -2.63 19.01 29.96
C GLN A 160 -1.29 18.28 29.98
N THR A 161 -1.14 17.27 29.12
CA THR A 161 0.17 16.63 28.88
C THR A 161 1.19 17.68 28.45
N PRO A 162 2.28 17.92 29.20
CA PRO A 162 3.27 18.95 28.86
C PRO A 162 3.92 18.66 27.50
N ASN A 163 4.30 17.41 27.27
CA ASN A 163 4.88 16.92 26.02
C ASN A 163 4.27 15.57 25.60
N VAL A 164 3.61 15.56 24.44
CA VAL A 164 2.98 14.34 23.89
C VAL A 164 4.02 13.31 23.45
N ALA A 165 5.23 13.74 23.04
CA ALA A 165 6.28 12.82 22.64
C ALA A 165 6.77 11.97 23.83
N ASP A 166 6.84 12.57 25.02
CA ASP A 166 7.21 11.89 26.26
C ASP A 166 6.10 10.92 26.73
N ALA A 167 4.83 11.25 26.50
CA ALA A 167 3.72 10.30 26.71
C ALA A 167 3.81 9.09 25.77
N PHE A 168 4.15 9.29 24.50
CA PHE A 168 4.39 8.19 23.56
C PHE A 168 5.64 7.37 23.90
N LYS A 169 6.71 8.03 24.37
CA LYS A 169 7.91 7.37 24.91
C LYS A 169 7.54 6.43 26.05
N LEU A 170 6.77 6.89 27.03
CA LEU A 170 6.30 6.06 28.15
C LEU A 170 5.43 4.88 27.70
N ALA A 171 4.51 5.09 26.75
CA ALA A 171 3.70 4.01 26.18
C ALA A 171 4.57 2.93 25.50
N LEU A 172 5.62 3.34 24.78
CA LEU A 172 6.58 2.42 24.14
C LEU A 172 7.48 1.71 25.16
N MET A 173 7.93 2.41 26.20
CA MET A 173 8.69 1.82 27.32
C MET A 173 7.86 0.74 28.02
N LEU A 174 6.61 1.05 28.34
CA LEU A 174 5.68 0.11 28.93
C LEU A 174 5.44 -1.11 28.02
N GLY A 175 5.23 -0.87 26.72
CA GLY A 175 5.10 -1.93 25.73
C GLY A 175 6.34 -2.84 25.69
N ASP A 176 7.54 -2.27 25.73
CA ASP A 176 8.80 -3.02 25.74
C ASP A 176 8.94 -3.91 26.98
N VAL A 177 8.68 -3.38 28.18
CA VAL A 177 8.77 -4.15 29.43
C VAL A 177 7.68 -5.20 29.49
N ARG A 178 6.45 -4.86 29.10
CA ARG A 178 5.34 -5.80 29.02
C ARG A 178 5.67 -6.97 28.09
N LEU A 179 6.25 -6.71 26.92
CA LEU A 179 6.65 -7.77 25.98
C LEU A 179 7.82 -8.61 26.51
N ALA A 180 8.71 -8.03 27.31
CA ALA A 180 9.80 -8.76 27.97
C ALA A 180 9.28 -9.65 29.11
N GLU A 181 8.23 -9.22 29.81
CA GLU A 181 7.60 -10.00 30.88
C GLU A 181 6.63 -11.08 30.34
N GLU A 182 6.19 -10.96 29.08
CA GLU A 182 5.30 -11.94 28.42
C GLU A 182 6.09 -13.14 27.85
N LYS A 183 6.45 -14.08 28.72
CA LYS A 183 7.33 -15.23 28.40
C LYS A 183 6.73 -16.21 27.41
N GLU A 184 5.45 -16.52 27.55
CA GLU A 184 4.76 -17.51 26.71
C GLU A 184 4.11 -16.86 25.48
N GLY A 185 3.88 -15.55 25.51
CA GLY A 185 3.17 -14.82 24.46
C GLY A 185 1.65 -15.02 24.54
N VAL A 186 0.92 -14.01 24.05
CA VAL A 186 -0.55 -13.94 24.14
C VAL A 186 -1.20 -13.92 22.76
N ALA A 187 -2.51 -14.18 22.71
CA ALA A 187 -3.30 -14.15 21.47
C ALA A 187 -3.29 -12.75 20.82
N GLY A 188 -3.17 -11.70 21.64
CA GLY A 188 -3.06 -10.31 21.23
C GLY A 188 -3.47 -9.36 22.34
N ASP A 189 -3.75 -8.11 21.95
CA ASP A 189 -3.91 -6.98 22.85
C ASP A 189 -5.29 -6.35 22.70
N VAL A 190 -5.87 -5.97 23.83
CA VAL A 190 -7.10 -5.18 23.92
C VAL A 190 -6.76 -3.88 24.65
N TYR A 191 -7.06 -2.74 24.03
CA TYR A 191 -6.86 -1.44 24.67
C TYR A 191 -8.21 -0.89 25.13
N VAL A 192 -8.29 -0.45 26.37
CA VAL A 192 -9.46 0.25 26.92
C VAL A 192 -9.05 1.69 27.19
N LEU A 193 -9.67 2.64 26.48
CA LEU A 193 -9.38 4.07 26.55
C LEU A 193 -10.54 4.77 27.26
N ASP A 194 -10.26 5.36 28.43
CA ASP A 194 -11.23 6.14 29.17
C ASP A 194 -11.22 7.60 28.70
N ALA A 195 -12.31 8.02 28.05
CA ALA A 195 -12.45 9.36 27.50
C ALA A 195 -13.11 10.36 28.47
N SER A 196 -13.33 9.99 29.75
CA SER A 196 -14.02 10.84 30.74
C SER A 196 -13.39 12.22 30.95
N VAL A 197 -12.06 12.31 30.85
CA VAL A 197 -11.31 13.56 31.01
C VAL A 197 -10.79 14.15 29.69
N ALA A 198 -11.18 13.55 28.57
CA ALA A 198 -10.70 13.92 27.25
C ALA A 198 -11.32 15.27 26.82
N THR A 199 -10.49 16.26 26.50
CA THR A 199 -10.93 17.61 26.08
C THR A 199 -10.28 18.01 24.75
N PRO A 200 -10.82 18.99 23.99
CA PRO A 200 -10.23 19.38 22.71
C PRO A 200 -8.79 19.87 22.86
N THR A 201 -8.48 20.51 24.00
CA THR A 201 -7.14 21.00 24.35
C THR A 201 -6.13 19.87 24.47
N HIS A 202 -6.53 18.71 25.00
CA HIS A 202 -5.66 17.53 25.06
C HIS A 202 -5.23 17.08 23.67
N PHE A 203 -6.16 17.07 22.72
CA PHE A 203 -5.88 16.64 21.35
C PHE A 203 -5.18 17.68 20.50
N ALA A 204 -5.31 18.97 20.82
CA ALA A 204 -4.62 20.04 20.09
C ALA A 204 -3.08 19.89 20.11
N LYS A 205 -2.53 19.20 21.12
CA LYS A 205 -1.09 18.92 21.21
C LYS A 205 -0.63 17.71 20.38
N PHE A 206 -1.56 16.87 19.89
CA PHE A 206 -1.24 15.73 19.05
C PHE A 206 -1.05 16.20 17.61
N THR A 207 0.19 16.45 17.22
CA THR A 207 0.48 16.82 15.83
C THR A 207 0.33 15.60 14.90
N PRO A 208 -0.15 15.78 13.66
CA PRO A 208 -0.19 14.70 12.66
C PRO A 208 1.12 13.96 12.49
N THR A 209 2.25 14.68 12.52
CA THR A 209 3.60 14.09 12.39
C THR A 209 3.90 13.17 13.55
N LEU A 210 3.63 13.59 14.78
CA LEU A 210 3.92 12.80 15.97
C LEU A 210 3.02 11.57 16.07
N VAL A 211 1.74 11.72 15.76
CA VAL A 211 0.78 10.61 15.67
C VAL A 211 1.23 9.60 14.60
N LYS A 212 1.65 10.07 13.42
CA LYS A 212 2.16 9.20 12.36
C LYS A 212 3.42 8.46 12.78
N LYS A 213 4.41 9.13 13.40
CA LYS A 213 5.61 8.48 13.94
C LYS A 213 5.24 7.38 14.93
N PHE A 214 4.36 7.67 15.88
CA PHE A 214 3.91 6.71 16.88
C PHE A 214 3.21 5.50 16.23
N LEU A 215 2.27 5.75 15.32
CA LEU A 215 1.56 4.67 14.62
C LEU A 215 2.49 3.80 13.77
N VAL A 216 3.54 4.36 13.15
CA VAL A 216 4.55 3.58 12.41
C VAL A 216 5.35 2.66 13.36
N CYS A 217 5.55 3.08 14.61
CA CYS A 217 6.14 2.21 15.63
C CYS A 217 5.21 1.05 16.02
N VAL A 218 3.94 1.34 16.35
CA VAL A 218 3.06 0.41 17.09
C VAL A 218 2.02 -0.33 16.23
N GLN A 219 1.74 0.14 15.03
CA GLN A 219 0.72 -0.41 14.15
C GLN A 219 1.32 -0.85 12.81
N GLU A 220 0.62 -1.74 12.11
CA GLU A 220 0.72 -1.85 10.65
C GLU A 220 0.50 -0.47 10.00
N CYS A 221 1.56 0.31 9.83
CA CYS A 221 1.50 1.49 9.00
C CYS A 221 1.78 1.08 7.55
N VAL A 222 0.79 1.33 6.70
CA VAL A 222 1.12 1.69 5.32
C VAL A 222 1.60 3.12 5.43
N THR A 223 2.92 3.30 5.54
CA THR A 223 3.48 4.42 4.81
C THR A 223 3.08 4.12 3.37
N THR A 224 2.23 4.96 2.78
CA THR A 224 2.27 4.99 1.34
C THR A 224 3.70 5.45 1.07
N LEU A 225 4.60 4.50 0.74
CA LEU A 225 5.82 4.81 0.00
C LEU A 225 5.31 5.30 -1.35
N ARG A 226 4.91 6.55 -1.27
CA ARG A 226 4.66 7.49 -2.32
C ARG A 226 6.02 7.68 -3.00
N ALA A 227 6.47 6.67 -3.76
CA ALA A 227 7.67 6.60 -4.62
C ALA A 227 8.21 5.16 -4.71
N LYS A 228 7.68 4.34 -5.64
CA LYS A 228 8.43 3.39 -6.49
C LYS A 228 7.49 2.44 -7.24
N PRO A 229 7.80 2.05 -8.50
CA PRO A 229 6.95 1.13 -9.26
C PRO A 229 7.06 -0.33 -8.85
N LEU A 230 8.02 -0.67 -8.00
CA LEU A 230 8.23 -1.97 -7.41
C LEU A 230 8.65 -1.72 -5.96
N ALA A 231 7.69 -1.52 -5.07
CA ALA A 231 7.93 -1.70 -3.65
C ALA A 231 7.21 -2.99 -3.30
N GLU A 232 8.01 -4.02 -3.05
CA GLU A 232 7.79 -4.96 -1.97
C GLU A 232 6.80 -4.38 -0.94
N LEU A 233 5.77 -5.15 -0.59
CA LEU A 233 4.83 -4.77 0.44
C LEU A 233 5.62 -4.70 1.77
N VAL A 234 6.31 -3.59 2.03
CA VAL A 234 7.03 -3.37 3.27
C VAL A 234 5.97 -2.98 4.28
N LEU A 235 5.43 -4.00 4.94
CA LEU A 235 4.73 -3.84 6.21
C LEU A 235 5.74 -3.21 7.18
N HIS A 236 5.63 -1.91 7.41
CA HIS A 236 6.38 -1.23 8.45
C HIS A 236 5.65 -1.45 9.77
N GLU A 237 5.97 -2.55 10.43
CA GLU A 237 5.65 -2.78 11.83
C GLU A 237 6.97 -2.87 12.58
N ALA A 238 7.28 -1.91 13.45
CA ALA A 238 8.44 -2.03 14.32
C ALA A 238 8.14 -2.95 15.51
N TYR A 239 6.95 -2.84 16.12
CA TYR A 239 6.62 -3.64 17.30
C TYR A 239 5.91 -4.97 16.96
N PRO A 240 6.19 -6.05 17.71
CA PRO A 240 5.57 -7.37 17.52
C PRO A 240 4.19 -7.49 18.22
N VAL A 241 3.42 -6.40 18.28
CA VAL A 241 2.13 -6.34 18.98
C VAL A 241 0.98 -6.68 18.03
N LYS A 242 0.00 -7.47 18.50
CA LYS A 242 -1.19 -7.85 17.74
C LYS A 242 -2.42 -7.16 18.34
N LEU A 243 -2.73 -5.94 17.88
CA LEU A 243 -3.91 -5.21 18.30
C LEU A 243 -5.19 -5.94 17.86
N LYS A 244 -5.97 -6.48 18.80
CA LYS A 244 -7.24 -7.18 18.52
C LYS A 244 -8.42 -6.24 18.59
N GLU A 245 -8.51 -5.42 19.63
CA GLU A 245 -9.66 -4.55 19.90
C GLU A 245 -9.23 -3.26 20.61
N VAL A 246 -9.95 -2.17 20.37
CA VAL A 246 -9.82 -0.88 21.05
C VAL A 246 -11.21 -0.47 21.53
N HIS A 247 -11.40 -0.36 22.83
CA HIS A 247 -12.65 0.05 23.44
C HIS A 247 -12.49 1.47 23.98
N VAL A 248 -13.32 2.41 23.54
CA VAL A 248 -13.37 3.76 24.11
C VAL A 248 -14.61 3.86 24.97
N ILE A 249 -14.44 4.13 26.26
CA ILE A 249 -15.52 4.24 27.24
C ILE A 249 -15.66 5.68 27.72
N ASN A 250 -16.79 6.00 28.36
CA ASN A 250 -17.12 7.34 28.86
C ASN A 250 -17.05 8.39 27.73
N VAL A 251 -17.53 8.01 26.54
CA VAL A 251 -17.47 8.86 25.36
C VAL A 251 -18.36 10.09 25.52
N SER A 252 -17.80 11.26 25.25
CA SER A 252 -18.57 12.50 25.09
C SER A 252 -18.82 12.76 23.60
N PRO A 253 -19.74 13.68 23.22
CA PRO A 253 -19.95 14.07 21.82
C PRO A 253 -18.67 14.61 21.11
N LEU A 254 -17.60 14.85 21.86
CA LEU A 254 -16.29 15.22 21.34
C LEU A 254 -15.53 14.04 20.69
N VAL A 255 -15.81 12.80 21.11
CA VAL A 255 -15.10 11.59 20.66
C VAL A 255 -15.20 11.41 19.16
N ASP A 256 -16.32 11.80 18.53
CA ASP A 256 -16.45 11.77 17.07
C ASP A 256 -15.41 12.65 16.37
N LYS A 257 -15.09 13.83 16.92
CA LYS A 257 -14.06 14.71 16.35
C LYS A 257 -12.67 14.09 16.48
N ILE A 258 -12.39 13.43 17.60
CA ILE A 258 -11.12 12.75 17.86
C ILE A 258 -10.96 11.55 16.95
N VAL A 259 -12.00 10.70 16.85
CA VAL A 259 -12.03 9.57 15.93
C VAL A 259 -11.81 10.06 14.51
N ASN A 260 -12.50 11.13 14.07
CA ASN A 260 -12.31 11.69 12.73
C ASN A 260 -10.90 12.28 12.49
N PHE A 261 -10.24 12.80 13.53
CA PHE A 261 -8.84 13.25 13.43
C PHE A 261 -7.88 12.08 13.26
N VAL A 262 -8.06 10.97 13.98
CA VAL A 262 -7.13 9.83 13.94
C VAL A 262 -7.46 8.85 12.79
N LYS A 263 -8.72 8.78 12.36
CA LYS A 263 -9.23 7.87 11.30
C LYS A 263 -8.43 7.91 9.99
N PRO A 264 -7.91 9.04 9.48
CA PRO A 264 -7.07 9.07 8.28
C PRO A 264 -5.74 8.33 8.43
N PHE A 265 -5.24 8.18 9.66
CA PHE A 265 -3.97 7.52 9.96
C PHE A 265 -4.12 6.03 10.27
N ILE A 266 -5.35 5.56 10.48
CA ILE A 266 -5.69 4.19 10.86
C ILE A 266 -6.20 3.41 9.62
N LYS A 267 -5.80 2.13 9.47
CA LYS A 267 -6.33 1.24 8.41
C LYS A 267 -7.75 0.78 8.72
N ASP A 268 -8.52 0.42 7.69
CA ASP A 268 -9.90 -0.06 7.85
C ASP A 268 -10.00 -1.27 8.79
N LYS A 269 -9.06 -2.22 8.70
CA LYS A 269 -8.92 -3.34 9.64
C LYS A 269 -8.83 -2.93 11.11
N ILE A 270 -8.19 -1.80 11.42
CA ILE A 270 -8.11 -1.29 12.80
C ILE A 270 -9.32 -0.40 13.12
N LYS A 271 -9.88 0.35 12.16
CA LYS A 271 -11.15 1.08 12.34
C LYS A 271 -12.29 0.15 12.74
N GLU A 272 -12.36 -1.03 12.12
CA GLU A 272 -13.32 -2.09 12.43
C GLU A 272 -13.13 -2.71 13.84
N ARG A 273 -11.98 -2.44 14.48
CA ARG A 273 -11.64 -2.92 15.82
C ARG A 273 -11.83 -1.86 16.89
N ILE A 274 -12.30 -0.66 16.53
CA ILE A 274 -12.60 0.41 17.48
C ILE A 274 -14.08 0.35 17.84
N PHE A 275 -14.36 0.16 19.12
CA PHE A 275 -15.69 0.09 19.69
C PHE A 275 -15.89 1.27 20.65
N LEU A 276 -16.93 2.06 20.42
CA LEU A 276 -17.30 3.18 21.29
C LEU A 276 -18.43 2.73 22.22
N HIS A 277 -18.26 2.92 23.52
CA HIS A 277 -19.22 2.52 24.55
C HIS A 277 -19.73 3.74 25.29
N THR A 278 -21.05 3.94 25.25
CA THR A 278 -21.72 4.99 26.02
C THR A 278 -21.95 4.59 27.47
N ASP A 279 -22.01 3.28 27.76
CA ASP A 279 -22.09 2.71 29.10
C ASP A 279 -20.91 1.75 29.32
N THR A 280 -20.27 1.82 30.49
CA THR A 280 -19.20 0.88 30.87
C THR A 280 -19.71 -0.56 30.95
N ASN A 281 -21.02 -0.78 31.17
CA ASN A 281 -21.58 -2.13 31.14
C ASN A 281 -21.47 -2.80 29.76
N ASP A 282 -21.43 -2.03 28.67
CA ASP A 282 -21.22 -2.59 27.32
C ASP A 282 -19.81 -3.15 27.15
N LEU A 283 -18.81 -2.61 27.87
CA LEU A 283 -17.45 -3.13 27.88
C LEU A 283 -17.40 -4.58 28.40
N TYR A 284 -18.27 -4.94 29.35
CA TYR A 284 -18.27 -6.28 29.96
C TYR A 284 -18.62 -7.40 28.98
N LYS A 285 -19.17 -7.07 27.82
CA LYS A 285 -19.42 -8.03 26.72
C LYS A 285 -18.13 -8.50 26.05
N TYR A 286 -17.05 -7.73 26.18
CA TYR A 286 -15.77 -7.94 25.50
C TYR A 286 -14.64 -8.24 26.50
N VAL A 287 -14.65 -7.57 27.65
CA VAL A 287 -13.65 -7.72 28.69
C VAL A 287 -14.35 -8.18 29.98
N PRO A 288 -14.02 -9.35 30.54
CA PRO A 288 -14.63 -9.84 31.78
C PRO A 288 -14.57 -8.79 32.90
N LYS A 289 -15.69 -8.56 33.59
CA LYS A 289 -15.80 -7.49 34.58
C LYS A 289 -14.78 -7.66 35.70
N GLU A 290 -14.60 -8.87 36.21
CA GLU A 290 -13.72 -9.22 37.31
C GLU A 290 -12.25 -8.86 37.05
N MET A 291 -11.81 -8.82 35.78
CA MET A 291 -10.41 -8.50 35.44
C MET A 291 -10.13 -7.00 35.40
N LEU A 292 -11.17 -6.16 35.39
CA LEU A 292 -11.01 -4.70 35.31
C LEU A 292 -10.63 -4.11 36.69
N PRO A 293 -10.04 -2.90 36.71
CA PRO A 293 -9.85 -2.13 37.93
C PRO A 293 -11.18 -1.80 38.64
N GLN A 294 -11.10 -1.49 39.94
CA GLN A 294 -12.28 -1.14 40.76
C GLN A 294 -13.09 0.03 40.21
N GLU A 295 -12.42 1.03 39.62
CA GLU A 295 -13.07 2.19 39.00
C GLU A 295 -13.96 1.83 37.79
N TYR A 296 -13.74 0.66 37.21
CA TYR A 296 -14.56 0.10 36.13
C TYR A 296 -15.40 -1.09 36.62
N GLY A 297 -15.63 -1.18 37.93
CA GLY A 297 -16.49 -2.18 38.57
C GLY A 297 -15.86 -3.57 38.76
N GLY A 298 -14.58 -3.74 38.46
CA GLY A 298 -13.90 -5.04 38.54
C GLY A 298 -13.17 -5.30 39.86
N ASN A 299 -12.43 -6.42 39.90
CA ASN A 299 -11.78 -6.94 41.11
C ASN A 299 -10.24 -6.93 41.02
N ALA A 300 -9.65 -6.35 39.97
CA ALA A 300 -8.18 -6.33 39.79
C ALA A 300 -7.43 -5.39 40.76
N GLY A 301 -8.16 -4.72 41.66
CA GLY A 301 -7.64 -3.73 42.59
C GLY A 301 -7.77 -2.30 42.06
N PRO A 302 -7.30 -1.30 42.84
CA PRO A 302 -7.35 0.10 42.45
C PRO A 302 -6.44 0.38 41.24
N MET A 303 -6.91 1.21 40.29
CA MET A 303 -6.13 1.60 39.11
C MET A 303 -4.77 2.21 39.48
N ASN A 304 -4.73 3.01 40.55
CA ASN A 304 -3.50 3.64 41.04
C ASN A 304 -2.46 2.60 41.48
N ASP A 305 -2.88 1.54 42.15
CA ASP A 305 -1.96 0.51 42.66
C ASP A 305 -1.35 -0.28 41.49
N LEU A 306 -2.18 -0.62 40.50
CA LEU A 306 -1.74 -1.26 39.26
C LEU A 306 -0.76 -0.37 38.48
N HIS A 307 -1.08 0.92 38.33
CA HIS A 307 -0.20 1.89 37.67
C HIS A 307 1.13 2.03 38.40
N ASN A 308 1.11 2.22 39.72
CA ASN A 308 2.32 2.36 40.53
C ASN A 308 3.20 1.10 40.50
N ALA A 309 2.58 -0.09 40.47
CA ALA A 309 3.31 -1.33 40.29
C ALA A 309 4.05 -1.37 38.94
N TRP A 310 3.41 -0.90 37.86
CA TRP A 310 4.05 -0.76 36.55
C TRP A 310 5.11 0.34 36.49
N VAL A 311 4.92 1.47 37.18
CA VAL A 311 5.95 2.51 37.30
C VAL A 311 7.20 1.97 37.99
N LYS A 312 7.03 1.26 39.11
CA LYS A 312 8.13 0.57 39.80
C LYS A 312 8.79 -0.46 38.88
N LYS A 313 8.01 -1.20 38.10
CA LYS A 313 8.52 -2.18 37.14
C LYS A 313 9.35 -1.53 36.03
N LEU A 314 8.94 -0.36 35.53
CA LEU A 314 9.72 0.41 34.56
C LEU A 314 11.05 0.87 35.15
N ASP A 315 11.08 1.27 36.42
CA ASP A 315 12.31 1.65 37.13
C ASP A 315 13.27 0.45 37.30
N GLU A 316 12.75 -0.75 37.58
CA GLU A 316 13.55 -1.99 37.59
C GLU A 316 14.25 -2.27 36.25
N TYR A 317 13.70 -1.76 35.14
CA TYR A 317 14.23 -1.91 33.79
C TYR A 317 15.13 -0.75 33.33
N LYS A 318 15.46 0.21 34.19
CA LYS A 318 16.28 1.40 33.80
C LYS A 318 17.62 1.03 33.15
N ASP A 319 18.35 0.08 33.74
CA ASP A 319 19.67 -0.33 33.24
C ASP A 319 19.53 -1.08 31.92
N TRP A 320 18.43 -1.82 31.77
CA TRP A 320 18.10 -2.48 30.51
C TRP A 320 17.79 -1.45 29.42
N PHE A 321 17.01 -0.40 29.72
CA PHE A 321 16.74 0.66 28.75
C PHE A 321 18.02 1.37 28.30
N ALA A 322 18.92 1.68 29.25
CA ALA A 322 20.22 2.27 28.98
C ALA A 322 21.09 1.36 28.08
N ALA A 323 21.16 0.07 28.38
CA ALA A 323 21.90 -0.89 27.55
C ALA A 323 21.35 -0.98 26.12
N GLN A 324 20.04 -0.84 25.96
CA GLN A 324 19.41 -0.90 24.65
C GLN A 324 19.54 0.40 23.83
N GLU A 325 19.95 1.51 24.42
CA GLU A 325 19.95 2.82 23.74
C GLU A 325 20.81 2.83 22.47
N ASN A 326 21.84 1.99 22.41
CA ASN A 326 22.72 1.83 21.25
C ASN A 326 22.27 0.72 20.27
N LEU A 327 21.24 -0.07 20.60
CA LEU A 327 20.69 -1.08 19.71
C LEU A 327 19.79 -0.43 18.67
N LYS A 328 20.41 0.07 17.60
CA LYS A 328 19.82 0.87 16.53
C LYS A 328 20.41 0.46 15.19
N ALA A 329 19.69 0.71 14.10
CA ALA A 329 20.22 0.48 12.77
C ALA A 329 21.26 1.54 12.42
N ASN A 330 22.37 1.14 11.81
CA ASN A 330 23.35 2.04 11.22
C ASN A 330 23.09 2.17 9.72
N GLU A 331 22.33 3.19 9.34
CA GLU A 331 21.93 3.41 7.94
C GLU A 331 23.11 3.60 6.97
N ALA A 332 24.30 4.00 7.45
CA ALA A 332 25.49 4.12 6.62
C ALA A 332 26.03 2.76 6.15
N LEU A 333 25.71 1.67 6.87
CA LEU A 333 26.14 0.32 6.56
C LEU A 333 25.05 -0.48 5.81
N ARG A 334 23.87 0.10 5.58
CA ARG A 334 22.73 -0.63 5.01
C ARG A 334 23.02 -1.09 3.57
N PRO A 335 22.85 -2.38 3.25
CA PRO A 335 22.93 -2.85 1.88
C PRO A 335 21.86 -2.17 1.00
N GLY A 336 22.27 -1.51 -0.08
CA GLY A 336 21.37 -0.80 -0.99
C GLY A 336 21.20 0.68 -0.63
N LYS A 337 19.97 1.22 -0.79
CA LYS A 337 19.70 2.63 -0.47
C LYS A 337 19.38 2.77 1.02
N PRO A 338 20.01 3.73 1.73
CA PRO A 338 19.64 4.07 3.10
C PRO A 338 18.14 4.38 3.23
N THR A 339 17.57 4.10 4.39
CA THR A 339 16.19 4.48 4.69
C THR A 339 16.10 5.99 4.81
N ASN A 340 15.29 6.62 3.95
CA ASN A 340 15.01 8.05 4.05
C ASN A 340 13.91 8.28 5.11
N TYR A 341 14.26 8.87 6.24
CA TYR A 341 13.32 9.14 7.33
C TYR A 341 12.24 10.16 6.93
N ASP A 342 12.56 11.11 6.05
CA ASP A 342 11.58 12.07 5.53
C ASP A 342 10.54 11.37 4.63
N GLU A 343 10.95 10.35 3.87
CA GLU A 343 10.02 9.47 3.13
C GLU A 343 9.22 8.57 4.07
N LEU A 344 9.82 8.09 5.17
CA LEU A 344 9.17 7.24 6.17
C LEU A 344 8.05 7.99 6.90
N PHE A 345 8.27 9.28 7.23
CA PHE A 345 7.31 10.10 7.97
C PHE A 345 6.51 11.06 7.09
N GLY A 346 6.86 11.23 5.82
CA GLY A 346 6.18 12.10 4.85
C GLY A 346 6.14 13.57 5.29
N ILE A 347 7.25 14.08 5.81
CA ILE A 347 7.39 15.49 6.23
C ILE A 347 7.72 16.32 4.98
N ASP A 348 6.70 16.70 4.22
CA ASP A 348 6.81 17.84 3.31
C ASP A 348 6.43 19.11 4.10
N GLY A 349 7.43 19.94 4.43
CA GLY A 349 7.18 21.28 4.98
C GLY A 349 8.09 21.69 6.14
N SER A 350 9.35 21.99 5.84
CA SER A 350 10.06 23.05 6.57
C SER A 350 10.57 24.03 5.52
N PHE A 351 10.05 25.26 5.55
CA PHE A 351 10.58 26.39 4.81
C PHE A 351 12.10 26.48 5.02
N ARG A 352 12.88 26.09 4.01
CA ARG A 352 14.25 26.59 3.90
C ARG A 352 14.16 27.88 3.09
N GLN A 353 14.33 29.01 3.78
CA GLN A 353 14.81 30.22 3.12
C GLN A 353 16.05 29.82 2.30
N LEU A 354 16.01 30.14 1.01
CA LEU A 354 17.17 30.00 0.13
C LEU A 354 18.18 31.08 0.51
N ASP A 355 19.04 30.80 1.49
CA ASP A 355 20.31 31.51 1.59
C ASP A 355 21.16 31.10 0.39
N ARG A 356 21.51 32.09 -0.45
CA ARG A 356 22.49 31.93 -1.53
C ARG A 356 23.89 31.81 -0.92
N PRO A 357 24.67 30.78 -1.27
CA PRO A 357 26.13 30.91 -1.32
C PRO A 357 26.51 31.03 -2.81
N GLY A 358 27.09 32.14 -3.27
CA GLY A 358 28.43 32.54 -2.86
C GLY A 358 29.43 31.79 -3.74
N ALA A 359 29.75 32.37 -4.89
CA ALA A 359 30.77 31.87 -5.80
C ALA A 359 32.15 31.93 -5.14
N VAL A 360 32.81 30.79 -4.90
CA VAL A 360 34.28 30.69 -4.87
C VAL A 360 34.73 29.26 -5.21
N ASP A 361 35.58 29.18 -6.23
CA ASP A 361 36.59 28.19 -6.64
C ASP A 361 36.71 26.84 -5.93
N TYR A 362 36.81 25.75 -6.73
CA TYR A 362 37.93 24.80 -6.66
C TYR A 362 38.12 24.10 -8.03
N LEU A 363 38.96 24.70 -8.87
CA LEU A 363 39.74 24.01 -9.89
C LEU A 363 41.04 23.51 -9.23
N ALA A 364 41.28 22.20 -9.20
CA ALA A 364 42.59 21.55 -9.34
C ALA A 364 42.48 20.06 -8.99
N GLY A 365 42.96 19.17 -9.86
CA GLY A 365 43.17 17.77 -9.45
C GLY A 365 43.23 16.67 -10.51
N TYR A 366 43.48 16.95 -11.79
CA TYR A 366 43.89 15.91 -12.74
C TYR A 366 45.35 15.50 -12.47
N ARG A 367 45.59 14.23 -12.09
CA ARG A 367 46.79 13.48 -12.49
C ARG A 367 46.40 12.02 -12.73
N GLY A 368 46.62 11.57 -13.95
CA GLY A 368 46.39 10.20 -14.38
C GLY A 368 47.60 9.28 -14.16
N SER A 369 47.35 8.00 -14.35
CA SER A 369 48.34 7.00 -14.75
C SER A 369 47.60 5.93 -15.56
N GLY A 370 48.00 5.75 -16.82
CA GLY A 370 47.36 4.83 -17.74
C GLY A 370 48.02 3.44 -17.83
N SER A 371 47.37 2.62 -18.67
CA SER A 371 47.89 1.51 -19.47
C SER A 371 48.18 0.16 -18.76
N LYS A 372 47.37 -0.85 -19.13
CA LYS A 372 47.84 -1.96 -19.99
C LYS A 372 46.68 -2.79 -20.57
N SER A 373 46.80 -3.07 -21.87
CA SER A 373 45.96 -3.95 -22.68
C SER A 373 46.29 -5.43 -22.46
N MET A 374 45.32 -6.33 -22.67
CA MET A 374 45.59 -7.64 -23.28
C MET A 374 44.38 -8.16 -24.07
N SER A 375 44.66 -8.48 -25.33
CA SER A 375 43.83 -9.09 -26.36
C SER A 375 43.99 -10.61 -26.42
N ARG A 376 42.92 -11.35 -26.79
CA ARG A 376 42.90 -12.65 -27.52
C ARG A 376 41.43 -13.03 -27.80
N ASN A 377 40.91 -12.86 -29.02
CA ASN A 377 40.89 -13.74 -30.20
C ASN A 377 40.07 -15.06 -30.09
N TYR A 378 38.92 -15.01 -30.79
CA TYR A 378 38.23 -15.98 -31.68
C TYR A 378 38.00 -17.45 -31.27
N VAL A 379 36.73 -17.91 -31.40
CA VAL A 379 36.32 -18.90 -32.42
C VAL A 379 34.88 -18.60 -32.90
N VAL A 380 34.72 -18.52 -34.22
CA VAL A 380 33.47 -18.46 -34.99
C VAL A 380 33.17 -19.86 -35.50
N LEU A 381 31.94 -20.36 -35.35
CA LEU A 381 31.44 -21.49 -36.14
C LEU A 381 29.95 -21.31 -36.51
N LYS A 382 29.72 -21.26 -37.82
CA LYS A 382 28.49 -21.57 -38.60
C LYS A 382 29.01 -22.06 -39.97
N PRO A 383 28.21 -22.70 -40.86
CA PRO A 383 26.90 -23.37 -40.72
C PRO A 383 26.86 -24.76 -41.40
N PHE A 384 25.77 -25.54 -41.23
CA PHE A 384 25.34 -26.55 -42.22
C PHE A 384 23.79 -26.69 -42.23
N HIS A 385 23.23 -26.75 -43.44
CA HIS A 385 21.83 -27.04 -43.86
C HIS A 385 21.91 -28.28 -44.80
N PRO A 386 20.85 -28.83 -45.43
CA PRO A 386 19.40 -28.96 -45.14
C PRO A 386 18.84 -30.39 -45.48
N GLY A 387 17.51 -30.60 -45.29
CA GLY A 387 16.70 -31.67 -45.94
C GLY A 387 16.05 -32.67 -44.96
N ALA A 388 14.83 -33.21 -45.14
CA ALA A 388 13.82 -33.11 -46.19
C ALA A 388 12.49 -33.77 -45.70
N ALA A 389 11.37 -33.41 -46.35
CA ALA A 389 10.10 -34.16 -46.57
C ALA A 389 9.23 -34.57 -45.35
N GLY A 390 7.89 -34.51 -45.39
CA GLY A 390 6.93 -34.19 -46.45
C GLY A 390 5.47 -34.48 -46.00
N PHE A 391 4.52 -34.28 -46.94
CA PHE A 391 3.08 -34.63 -46.95
C PHE A 391 2.10 -33.76 -46.14
N LEU A 392 0.91 -33.34 -46.62
CA LEU A 392 0.25 -33.23 -47.93
C LEU A 392 -1.06 -32.44 -47.71
N ALA A 393 -1.32 -31.45 -48.57
CA ALA A 393 -2.61 -31.07 -49.19
C ALA A 393 -3.91 -30.90 -48.37
N GLY A 394 -4.79 -29.92 -48.65
CA GLY A 394 -4.82 -28.88 -49.69
C GLY A 394 -6.20 -28.20 -49.68
N TYR A 395 -6.34 -27.06 -50.36
CA TYR A 395 -7.41 -26.80 -51.34
C TYR A 395 -7.13 -25.48 -52.08
N ARG A 396 -7.32 -25.55 -53.40
CA ARG A 396 -7.11 -24.46 -54.39
C ARG A 396 -8.31 -23.52 -54.43
N GLY A 397 -8.05 -22.26 -54.79
CA GLY A 397 -9.07 -21.33 -55.27
C GLY A 397 -8.49 -20.09 -55.96
N SER A 398 -8.17 -20.24 -57.25
CA SER A 398 -8.15 -19.23 -58.35
C SER A 398 -7.60 -17.81 -58.10
N GLY A 399 -6.51 -17.50 -58.81
CA GLY A 399 -5.91 -16.17 -58.86
C GLY A 399 -6.48 -15.23 -59.93
N SER A 400 -5.92 -14.02 -59.93
CA SER A 400 -5.64 -13.26 -61.15
C SER A 400 -4.35 -12.46 -60.94
N LYS A 401 -3.42 -12.58 -61.88
CA LYS A 401 -2.17 -11.81 -61.95
C LYS A 401 -2.42 -10.56 -62.79
N SER A 402 -1.99 -9.40 -62.33
CA SER A 402 -1.50 -8.34 -63.22
C SER A 402 -0.21 -7.74 -62.64
N LYS A 403 0.83 -7.66 -63.48
CA LYS A 403 2.10 -6.99 -63.21
C LYS A 403 2.03 -5.59 -63.82
N SER A 404 2.42 -4.54 -63.10
CA SER A 404 3.08 -3.35 -63.68
C SER A 404 3.55 -2.32 -62.64
N ARG A 405 4.88 -2.15 -62.60
CA ARG A 405 5.69 -0.92 -62.44
C ARG A 405 5.69 -0.10 -61.13
N ASN A 406 6.92 0.00 -60.62
CA ASN A 406 7.49 0.97 -59.66
C ASN A 406 6.92 2.38 -59.68
N GLY A 407 6.84 2.97 -58.48
CA GLY A 407 6.97 4.41 -58.26
C GLY A 407 6.05 4.94 -57.16
N ASN A 408 6.55 4.99 -55.93
CA ASN A 408 6.09 5.81 -54.80
C ASN A 408 4.61 6.23 -54.77
N LYS A 409 3.80 5.51 -53.99
CA LYS A 409 2.65 6.08 -53.26
C LYS A 409 2.14 5.12 -52.19
N MET A 410 1.92 5.71 -51.01
CA MET A 410 1.06 5.24 -49.92
C MET A 410 1.45 3.93 -49.24
N ALA A 411 2.18 4.06 -48.12
CA ALA A 411 2.04 3.11 -47.02
C ALA A 411 0.57 3.14 -46.57
N SER A 412 -0.18 2.12 -47.00
CA SER A 412 -1.57 1.90 -46.65
C SER A 412 -1.69 1.59 -45.15
N ALA A 413 -2.39 2.44 -44.40
CA ALA A 413 -3.29 2.17 -43.27
C ALA A 413 -3.23 0.85 -42.44
N SER A 414 -2.07 0.20 -42.19
CA SER A 414 -2.10 -1.20 -41.71
C SER A 414 -1.52 -1.52 -40.33
N VAL A 415 -0.93 -0.58 -39.57
CA VAL A 415 -0.64 -0.82 -38.14
C VAL A 415 -0.77 0.47 -37.34
N MET A 416 -1.87 0.59 -36.59
CA MET A 416 -2.11 1.74 -35.71
C MET A 416 -1.24 1.69 -34.43
N LEU A 417 -0.95 0.49 -33.92
CA LEU A 417 -0.11 0.27 -32.74
C LEU A 417 1.07 -0.62 -33.11
N VAL A 418 2.25 -0.02 -33.35
CA VAL A 418 3.47 -0.76 -33.69
C VAL A 418 3.90 -1.60 -32.49
N GLN A 419 3.95 -2.92 -32.66
CA GLN A 419 4.37 -3.87 -31.63
C GLN A 419 5.90 -3.83 -31.44
N PRO A 420 6.42 -4.01 -30.21
CA PRO A 420 7.85 -4.18 -29.99
C PRO A 420 8.37 -5.45 -30.66
N LYS A 421 9.61 -5.43 -31.15
CA LYS A 421 10.27 -6.57 -31.83
C LYS A 421 11.75 -6.67 -31.44
N GLY A 422 12.34 -7.84 -31.66
CA GLY A 422 13.77 -8.09 -31.43
C GLY A 422 14.22 -7.82 -29.99
N GLU A 423 15.39 -7.21 -29.83
CA GLU A 423 15.98 -6.91 -28.51
C GLU A 423 15.09 -6.04 -27.61
N LEU A 424 14.30 -5.14 -28.20
CA LEU A 424 13.37 -4.30 -27.43
C LEU A 424 12.29 -5.16 -26.77
N TRP A 425 11.73 -6.12 -27.52
CA TRP A 425 10.72 -7.02 -26.99
C TRP A 425 11.28 -7.94 -25.89
N GLU A 426 12.51 -8.43 -26.06
CA GLU A 426 13.21 -9.20 -25.03
C GLU A 426 13.36 -8.42 -23.72
N LYS A 427 13.78 -7.15 -23.80
CA LYS A 427 13.90 -6.29 -22.62
C LYS A 427 12.56 -6.05 -21.93
N ILE A 428 11.51 -5.80 -22.72
CA ILE A 428 10.15 -5.60 -22.18
C ILE A 428 9.69 -6.87 -21.45
N ARG A 429 9.80 -8.06 -22.05
CA ARG A 429 9.39 -9.32 -21.40
C ARG A 429 10.05 -9.53 -20.05
N VAL A 430 11.35 -9.25 -19.95
CA VAL A 430 12.08 -9.34 -18.68
C VAL A 430 11.50 -8.36 -17.65
N GLU A 431 11.20 -7.11 -18.03
CA GLU A 431 10.55 -6.14 -17.14
C GLU A 431 9.13 -6.56 -16.72
N LEU A 432 8.41 -7.25 -17.61
CA LEU A 432 7.07 -7.79 -17.36
C LEU A 432 7.10 -9.07 -16.51
N ASN A 433 8.28 -9.65 -16.22
CA ASN A 433 8.41 -11.00 -15.68
C ASN A 433 7.68 -12.07 -16.52
N GLU A 434 7.59 -11.86 -17.84
CA GLU A 434 6.96 -12.82 -18.75
C GLU A 434 7.92 -13.98 -19.03
N ASN A 435 7.62 -15.15 -18.47
CA ASN A 435 8.35 -16.38 -18.77
C ASN A 435 7.63 -17.13 -19.89
N VAL A 436 8.28 -17.27 -21.05
CA VAL A 436 7.74 -17.97 -22.23
C VAL A 436 7.35 -19.42 -21.97
N ASN A 437 7.94 -20.05 -20.97
CA ASN A 437 7.66 -21.45 -20.63
C ASN A 437 6.45 -21.61 -19.69
N THR A 438 6.02 -20.54 -18.99
CA THR A 438 4.92 -20.61 -18.02
C THR A 438 3.73 -19.73 -18.36
N ARG A 439 3.89 -18.74 -19.26
CA ARG A 439 2.85 -17.75 -19.57
C ARG A 439 1.51 -18.36 -19.99
N ASP A 440 1.53 -19.47 -20.72
CA ASP A 440 0.32 -20.14 -21.19
C ASP A 440 -0.37 -20.91 -20.03
N GLN A 441 0.42 -21.45 -19.09
CA GLN A 441 -0.09 -22.04 -17.85
C GLN A 441 -0.67 -20.96 -16.91
N ASP A 442 -0.02 -19.81 -16.81
CA ASP A 442 -0.50 -18.66 -16.04
C ASP A 442 -1.84 -18.16 -16.60
N LEU A 443 -1.94 -18.05 -17.93
CA LEU A 443 -3.18 -17.73 -18.64
C LEU A 443 -4.28 -18.77 -18.38
N ALA A 444 -3.99 -20.07 -18.51
CA ALA A 444 -4.94 -21.13 -18.20
C ALA A 444 -5.43 -21.06 -16.75
N THR A 445 -4.54 -20.71 -15.81
CA THR A 445 -4.87 -20.55 -14.38
C THR A 445 -5.84 -19.38 -14.15
N ILE A 446 -5.66 -18.27 -14.87
CA ILE A 446 -6.60 -17.14 -14.80
C ILE A 446 -7.96 -17.50 -15.41
N LYS A 447 -7.98 -18.22 -16.54
CA LYS A 447 -9.22 -18.69 -17.17
C LYS A 447 -10.00 -19.63 -16.24
N ASP A 448 -9.34 -20.62 -15.65
CA ASP A 448 -9.95 -21.53 -14.69
C ASP A 448 -10.46 -20.80 -13.44
N TRP A 449 -9.72 -19.80 -12.95
CA TRP A 449 -10.19 -18.97 -11.84
C TRP A 449 -11.44 -18.15 -12.19
N LEU A 450 -11.49 -17.52 -13.37
CA LEU A 450 -12.65 -16.74 -13.83
C LEU A 450 -13.92 -17.59 -13.88
N LYS A 451 -13.84 -18.81 -14.44
CA LYS A 451 -14.95 -19.78 -14.49
C LYS A 451 -15.48 -20.17 -13.10
N LYS A 452 -14.66 -20.04 -12.06
CA LYS A 452 -15.03 -20.32 -10.66
C LYS A 452 -15.62 -19.10 -9.94
N GLN A 453 -15.66 -17.93 -10.57
CA GLN A 453 -16.21 -16.71 -9.97
C GLN A 453 -17.66 -16.48 -10.45
N PRO A 454 -18.69 -16.80 -9.64
CA PRO A 454 -20.08 -16.74 -10.09
C PRO A 454 -20.59 -15.33 -10.41
N HIS A 455 -19.92 -14.27 -9.93
CA HIS A 455 -20.25 -12.88 -10.25
C HIS A 455 -19.52 -12.32 -11.45
N LEU A 456 -18.52 -12.99 -11.99
CA LEU A 456 -17.79 -12.51 -13.16
C LEU A 456 -18.27 -13.24 -14.41
N PRO A 457 -18.12 -12.64 -15.61
CA PRO A 457 -18.26 -13.39 -16.84
C PRO A 457 -17.28 -14.56 -16.86
N ASP A 458 -17.79 -15.76 -17.13
CA ASP A 458 -17.02 -16.99 -17.26
C ASP A 458 -16.19 -17.03 -18.55
N GLU A 459 -16.61 -16.26 -19.56
CA GLU A 459 -15.92 -16.11 -20.84
C GLU A 459 -15.78 -14.64 -21.26
N TRP A 460 -14.59 -14.30 -21.78
CA TRP A 460 -14.27 -12.98 -22.33
C TRP A 460 -13.78 -13.17 -23.76
N GLY A 461 -14.70 -13.32 -24.72
CA GLY A 461 -14.36 -13.51 -26.14
C GLY A 461 -15.39 -14.28 -26.98
N GLU A 462 -16.26 -15.08 -26.37
CA GLU A 462 -17.34 -15.79 -27.07
C GLU A 462 -18.60 -14.91 -27.07
N ILE A 463 -18.86 -14.21 -28.17
CA ILE A 463 -20.13 -13.53 -28.39
C ILE A 463 -20.64 -13.90 -29.78
N ASP A 464 -21.63 -14.79 -29.78
CA ASP A 464 -22.42 -15.33 -30.90
C ASP A 464 -21.68 -16.22 -31.93
N ASP A 465 -22.37 -17.28 -32.35
CA ASP A 465 -21.95 -18.37 -33.26
C ASP A 465 -21.37 -17.93 -34.64
N GLU A 466 -21.38 -16.63 -34.95
CA GLU A 466 -20.90 -16.08 -36.23
C GLU A 466 -19.57 -15.32 -36.13
N VAL A 467 -19.07 -14.96 -34.93
CA VAL A 467 -17.78 -14.26 -34.78
C VAL A 467 -17.02 -14.80 -33.55
N ILE A 468 -16.39 -15.95 -33.74
CA ILE A 468 -15.47 -16.54 -32.76
C ILE A 468 -14.19 -15.67 -32.71
N PHE A 469 -14.04 -14.85 -31.67
CA PHE A 469 -12.72 -14.37 -31.26
C PHE A 469 -12.21 -15.29 -30.15
N GLU A 470 -11.69 -16.46 -30.53
CA GLU A 470 -10.79 -17.29 -29.70
C GLU A 470 -9.50 -16.49 -29.44
N ASP A 471 -9.57 -15.40 -28.68
CA ASP A 471 -8.36 -14.63 -28.43
C ASP A 471 -8.24 -14.16 -27.00
N ASP A 472 -7.36 -14.87 -26.29
CA ASP A 472 -6.92 -14.62 -24.93
C ASP A 472 -6.12 -13.32 -24.78
N ARG A 473 -6.12 -12.43 -25.79
CA ARG A 473 -5.37 -11.15 -25.81
C ARG A 473 -5.73 -10.28 -24.63
N CYS A 474 -7.02 -10.15 -24.31
CA CYS A 474 -7.44 -9.37 -23.14
C CYS A 474 -6.80 -9.91 -21.86
N LEU A 475 -6.95 -11.21 -21.59
CA LEU A 475 -6.42 -11.83 -20.37
C LEU A 475 -4.89 -11.79 -20.33
N MET A 476 -4.23 -11.99 -21.47
CA MET A 476 -2.78 -11.87 -21.58
C MET A 476 -2.30 -10.42 -21.36
N SER A 477 -3.02 -9.42 -21.89
CA SER A 477 -2.78 -8.01 -21.60
C SER A 477 -2.92 -7.70 -20.11
N PHE A 478 -3.90 -8.32 -19.43
CA PHE A 478 -4.01 -8.22 -17.97
C PHE A 478 -2.84 -8.85 -17.22
N LEU A 479 -2.40 -10.05 -17.62
CA LEU A 479 -1.21 -10.70 -17.06
C LEU A 479 0.03 -9.83 -17.21
N ARG A 480 0.30 -9.33 -18.42
CA ARG A 480 1.42 -8.43 -18.71
C ARG A 480 1.34 -7.14 -17.90
N GLY A 481 0.17 -6.51 -17.84
CA GLY A 481 -0.08 -5.33 -17.02
C GLY A 481 0.13 -5.55 -15.52
N CYS A 482 0.03 -6.81 -15.07
CA CYS A 482 0.24 -7.24 -13.69
C CYS A 482 1.64 -7.80 -13.38
N ASN A 483 2.58 -7.73 -14.32
CA ASN A 483 3.90 -8.39 -14.25
C ASN A 483 3.78 -9.91 -14.00
N PHE A 484 2.81 -10.58 -14.63
CA PHE A 484 2.50 -12.00 -14.43
C PHE A 484 2.20 -12.38 -12.96
N SER A 485 1.86 -11.42 -12.11
CA SER A 485 1.34 -11.70 -10.78
C SER A 485 -0.13 -12.11 -10.88
N LEU A 486 -0.40 -13.40 -10.72
CA LEU A 486 -1.76 -13.96 -10.80
C LEU A 486 -2.73 -13.26 -9.86
N GLU A 487 -2.34 -13.05 -8.59
CA GLU A 487 -3.20 -12.38 -7.61
C GLU A 487 -3.52 -10.92 -7.97
N ARG A 488 -2.55 -10.18 -8.54
CA ARG A 488 -2.82 -8.82 -9.03
C ARG A 488 -3.73 -8.85 -10.25
N CYS A 489 -3.53 -9.82 -11.15
CA CYS A 489 -4.35 -10.03 -12.33
C CYS A 489 -5.81 -10.29 -11.93
N LYS A 490 -6.05 -11.26 -11.04
CA LYS A 490 -7.37 -11.57 -10.48
C LYS A 490 -8.06 -10.34 -9.90
N LYS A 491 -7.36 -9.58 -9.04
CA LYS A 491 -7.90 -8.35 -8.44
C LYS A 491 -8.27 -7.29 -9.48
N LYS A 492 -7.42 -7.08 -10.50
CA LYS A 492 -7.70 -6.10 -11.57
C LYS A 492 -8.86 -6.54 -12.44
N LEU A 493 -8.93 -7.83 -12.79
CA LEU A 493 -10.03 -8.40 -13.57
C LEU A 493 -11.37 -8.24 -12.87
N ASP A 494 -11.42 -8.59 -11.59
CA ASP A 494 -12.63 -8.42 -10.77
C ASP A 494 -13.07 -6.94 -10.74
N MET A 495 -12.14 -6.04 -10.40
CA MET A 495 -12.40 -4.60 -10.40
C MET A 495 -12.81 -4.08 -11.78
N TYR A 496 -12.24 -4.61 -12.87
CA TYR A 496 -12.57 -4.22 -14.23
C TYR A 496 -14.04 -4.52 -14.57
N PHE A 497 -14.50 -5.74 -14.32
CA PHE A 497 -15.89 -6.09 -14.57
C PHE A 497 -16.86 -5.40 -13.60
N THR A 498 -16.47 -5.16 -12.35
CA THR A 498 -17.27 -4.37 -11.39
C THR A 498 -17.42 -2.93 -11.84
N MET A 499 -16.34 -2.28 -12.27
CA MET A 499 -16.40 -0.88 -12.72
C MET A 499 -17.25 -0.72 -13.98
N ARG A 500 -17.34 -1.74 -14.85
CA ARG A 500 -18.25 -1.76 -16.00
C ARG A 500 -19.72 -1.75 -15.58
N SER A 501 -20.07 -2.43 -14.48
CA SER A 501 -21.41 -2.35 -13.87
C SER A 501 -21.64 -1.03 -13.12
N ALA A 502 -20.62 -0.54 -12.42
CA ALA A 502 -20.72 0.57 -11.48
C ALA A 502 -20.64 1.96 -12.13
N CYS A 503 -20.12 2.05 -13.35
CA CYS A 503 -19.92 3.32 -14.07
C CYS A 503 -20.52 3.25 -15.50
N PRO A 504 -21.85 3.09 -15.63
CA PRO A 504 -22.51 3.06 -16.95
C PRO A 504 -22.24 4.31 -17.79
N GLU A 505 -21.96 5.45 -17.15
CA GLU A 505 -21.55 6.68 -17.83
C GLU A 505 -20.27 6.54 -18.67
N PHE A 506 -19.41 5.55 -18.38
CA PHE A 506 -18.19 5.26 -19.13
C PHE A 506 -18.28 4.00 -19.99
N PHE A 507 -19.18 3.06 -19.66
CA PHE A 507 -19.20 1.72 -20.25
C PHE A 507 -20.47 1.37 -21.03
N SER A 508 -21.47 2.25 -21.06
CA SER A 508 -22.70 2.09 -21.83
C SER A 508 -22.80 3.08 -22.99
N ASN A 509 -23.54 2.70 -24.04
CA ASN A 509 -23.75 3.46 -25.28
C ASN A 509 -22.42 3.87 -25.95
N ARG A 510 -21.49 2.91 -26.06
CA ARG A 510 -20.13 3.15 -26.59
C ARG A 510 -20.07 3.01 -28.11
N ASP A 511 -20.69 3.95 -28.81
CA ASP A 511 -20.72 4.01 -30.26
C ASP A 511 -20.18 5.35 -30.78
N ILE A 512 -18.97 5.33 -31.36
CA ILE A 512 -18.33 6.55 -31.85
C ILE A 512 -19.02 7.14 -33.08
N THR A 513 -19.91 6.38 -33.76
CA THR A 513 -20.69 6.89 -34.89
C THR A 513 -21.84 7.80 -34.44
N ASN A 514 -22.14 7.82 -33.15
CA ASN A 514 -23.07 8.78 -32.57
C ASN A 514 -22.55 10.21 -32.79
N PRO A 515 -23.37 11.14 -33.31
CA PRO A 515 -22.93 12.50 -33.64
C PRO A 515 -22.26 13.24 -32.47
N GLU A 516 -22.72 13.01 -31.24
CA GLU A 516 -22.18 13.65 -30.03
C GLU A 516 -20.74 13.21 -29.73
N LEU A 517 -20.47 11.90 -29.73
CA LEU A 517 -19.11 11.36 -29.48
C LEU A 517 -18.18 11.63 -30.67
N HIS A 518 -18.70 11.51 -31.89
CA HIS A 518 -17.94 11.78 -33.12
C HIS A 518 -17.50 13.25 -33.20
N ASP A 519 -18.40 14.19 -32.89
CA ASP A 519 -18.08 15.63 -32.84
C ASP A 519 -17.13 15.94 -31.69
N LEU A 520 -17.31 15.31 -30.53
CA LEU A 520 -16.43 15.50 -29.38
C LEU A 520 -14.97 15.14 -29.69
N MET A 521 -14.70 14.08 -30.44
CA MET A 521 -13.35 13.72 -30.90
C MET A 521 -12.67 14.80 -31.76
N LYS A 522 -13.43 15.75 -32.32
CA LYS A 522 -12.90 16.92 -33.04
C LYS A 522 -12.66 18.12 -32.13
N ARG A 523 -13.21 18.11 -30.92
CA ARG A 523 -13.11 19.19 -29.91
C ARG A 523 -12.25 18.82 -28.70
N ALA A 524 -12.01 17.54 -28.47
CA ALA A 524 -11.12 16.99 -27.47
C ALA A 524 -10.45 15.74 -28.04
N GLN A 525 -9.13 15.74 -28.08
CA GLN A 525 -8.32 14.69 -28.68
C GLN A 525 -7.56 13.94 -27.60
N GLY A 526 -7.53 12.62 -27.71
CA GLY A 526 -6.75 11.73 -26.86
C GLY A 526 -6.01 10.61 -27.61
N PRO A 527 -5.50 10.82 -28.84
CA PRO A 527 -4.97 9.71 -29.63
C PRO A 527 -3.72 9.10 -28.99
N THR A 528 -3.62 7.78 -29.11
CA THR A 528 -2.40 7.04 -28.76
C THR A 528 -1.48 6.97 -29.98
N MET A 529 -0.20 7.28 -29.79
CA MET A 529 0.79 7.40 -30.85
C MET A 529 1.18 6.01 -31.39
N PRO A 530 1.40 5.86 -32.72
CA PRO A 530 1.67 4.55 -33.31
C PRO A 530 2.99 3.89 -32.91
N GLY A 531 4.02 4.70 -32.62
CA GLY A 531 5.35 4.19 -32.27
C GLY A 531 5.57 3.96 -30.77
N LEU A 532 6.74 3.41 -30.45
CA LEU A 532 7.23 3.20 -29.08
C LEU A 532 8.49 3.99 -28.85
N THR A 533 8.68 4.49 -27.62
CA THR A 533 9.96 5.06 -27.20
C THR A 533 11.07 4.00 -27.23
N PRO A 534 12.37 4.39 -27.25
CA PRO A 534 13.48 3.45 -27.13
C PRO A 534 13.43 2.55 -25.89
N SER A 535 12.73 3.00 -24.84
CA SER A 535 12.47 2.22 -23.63
C SER A 535 11.24 1.30 -23.72
N GLY A 536 10.57 1.23 -24.88
CA GLY A 536 9.43 0.36 -25.11
C GLY A 536 8.10 0.90 -24.59
N ARG A 537 8.00 2.21 -24.31
CA ARG A 537 6.79 2.83 -23.76
C ARG A 537 5.91 3.43 -24.85
N ARG A 538 4.59 3.35 -24.67
CA ARG A 538 3.57 3.92 -25.54
C ARG A 538 3.24 5.35 -25.13
N VAL A 539 3.03 6.25 -26.08
CA VAL A 539 2.72 7.66 -25.82
C VAL A 539 1.27 7.95 -26.18
N THR A 540 0.53 8.66 -25.33
CA THR A 540 -0.82 9.18 -25.62
C THR A 540 -0.82 10.68 -25.40
N ILE A 541 -1.40 11.44 -26.34
CA ILE A 541 -1.46 12.91 -26.24
C ILE A 541 -2.90 13.32 -26.02
N CYS A 542 -3.16 14.00 -24.91
CA CYS A 542 -4.47 14.52 -24.53
C CYS A 542 -4.50 16.03 -24.68
N LYS A 543 -5.37 16.53 -25.55
CA LYS A 543 -5.52 17.95 -25.87
C LYS A 543 -6.99 18.32 -25.96
N ALA A 544 -7.44 19.24 -25.11
CA ALA A 544 -8.70 19.93 -25.34
C ALA A 544 -8.50 21.00 -26.43
N LEU A 545 -9.43 21.12 -27.37
CA LEU A 545 -9.43 22.16 -28.42
C LEU A 545 -10.49 23.22 -28.15
N ASP A 546 -11.60 22.84 -27.50
CA ASP A 546 -12.70 23.74 -27.14
C ASP A 546 -12.67 24.11 -25.64
N LYS A 547 -12.84 25.39 -25.32
CA LYS A 547 -12.94 25.92 -23.94
C LYS A 547 -14.34 25.77 -23.34
N LYS A 548 -15.32 25.42 -24.17
CA LYS A 548 -16.75 25.45 -23.83
C LYS A 548 -17.35 24.07 -23.60
N LEU A 549 -16.54 23.02 -23.46
CA LEU A 549 -17.02 21.69 -23.12
C LEU A 549 -17.90 21.73 -21.86
N ASP A 550 -19.09 21.16 -21.92
CA ASP A 550 -20.01 21.02 -20.79
C ASP A 550 -19.68 19.77 -19.94
N PRO A 551 -20.29 19.60 -18.74
CA PRO A 551 -20.00 18.44 -17.89
C PRO A 551 -20.29 17.08 -18.55
N ALA A 552 -21.32 16.98 -19.41
CA ALA A 552 -21.65 15.73 -20.10
C ALA A 552 -20.56 15.39 -21.13
N GLN A 553 -20.12 16.39 -21.90
CA GLN A 553 -19.02 16.26 -22.86
C GLN A 553 -17.69 15.89 -22.19
N LEU A 554 -17.43 16.37 -20.96
CA LEU A 554 -16.25 15.94 -20.20
C LEU A 554 -16.34 14.46 -19.77
N ASN A 555 -17.52 14.00 -19.36
CA ASN A 555 -17.75 12.57 -19.08
C ASN A 555 -17.63 11.72 -20.34
N ASP A 556 -18.14 12.19 -21.48
CA ASP A 556 -17.99 11.50 -22.75
C ASP A 556 -16.53 11.46 -23.22
N ALA A 557 -15.71 12.47 -22.89
CA ALA A 557 -14.28 12.40 -23.13
C ALA A 557 -13.61 11.29 -22.31
N PHE A 558 -14.04 11.06 -21.06
CA PHE A 558 -13.59 9.91 -20.26
C PHE A 558 -14.08 8.59 -20.84
N LYS A 559 -15.32 8.51 -21.32
CA LYS A 559 -15.86 7.35 -22.04
C LYS A 559 -15.01 7.00 -23.25
N ILE A 560 -14.70 7.98 -24.10
CA ILE A 560 -13.82 7.80 -25.27
C ILE A 560 -12.43 7.31 -24.84
N ALA A 561 -11.86 7.86 -23.76
CA ALA A 561 -10.58 7.39 -23.23
C ALA A 561 -10.64 5.90 -22.80
N MET A 562 -11.75 5.46 -22.20
CA MET A 562 -11.97 4.05 -21.85
C MET A 562 -12.16 3.18 -23.11
N MET A 563 -12.83 3.69 -24.14
CA MET A 563 -12.97 3.01 -25.44
C MET A 563 -11.60 2.78 -26.10
N ILE A 564 -10.75 3.80 -26.14
CA ILE A 564 -9.36 3.67 -26.64
C ILE A 564 -8.60 2.65 -25.78
N GLY A 565 -8.75 2.70 -24.46
CA GLY A 565 -8.16 1.73 -23.54
C GLY A 565 -8.56 0.28 -23.86
N ASP A 566 -9.85 0.04 -24.13
CA ASP A 566 -10.37 -1.29 -24.48
C ASP A 566 -9.85 -1.80 -25.83
N VAL A 567 -9.79 -0.95 -26.87
CA VAL A 567 -9.18 -1.33 -28.16
C VAL A 567 -7.71 -1.69 -27.97
N ARG A 568 -6.98 -0.95 -27.12
CA ARG A 568 -5.58 -1.26 -26.82
C ARG A 568 -5.41 -2.60 -26.11
N LEU A 569 -6.35 -3.02 -25.26
CA LEU A 569 -6.30 -4.37 -24.65
C LEU A 569 -6.34 -5.48 -25.70
N MET A 570 -7.03 -5.24 -26.82
CA MET A 570 -7.16 -6.16 -27.95
C MET A 570 -5.97 -6.08 -28.91
N GLU A 571 -5.50 -4.88 -29.25
CA GLU A 571 -4.52 -4.70 -30.32
C GLU A 571 -3.06 -4.62 -29.85
N GLU A 572 -2.78 -4.45 -28.55
CA GLU A 572 -1.43 -4.38 -27.99
C GLU A 572 -0.87 -5.80 -27.68
N ILE A 573 -0.74 -6.62 -28.72
CA ILE A 573 -0.51 -8.08 -28.68
C ILE A 573 0.75 -8.52 -27.94
N GLU A 574 1.88 -7.81 -28.04
CA GLU A 574 3.09 -8.19 -27.28
C GLU A 574 3.13 -7.44 -25.94
N GLY A 575 2.38 -6.36 -25.77
CA GLY A 575 2.46 -5.50 -24.60
C GLY A 575 3.67 -4.56 -24.62
N VAL A 576 3.65 -3.58 -23.72
CA VAL A 576 4.61 -2.46 -23.71
C VAL A 576 5.25 -2.30 -22.33
N ALA A 577 6.39 -1.63 -22.26
CA ALA A 577 7.06 -1.31 -20.98
C ALA A 577 6.22 -0.38 -20.09
N GLY A 578 5.18 0.25 -20.64
CA GLY A 578 4.24 1.12 -19.95
C GLY A 578 3.85 2.31 -20.80
N ASP A 579 3.20 3.29 -20.18
CA ASP A 579 2.56 4.41 -20.87
C ASP A 579 3.13 5.75 -20.45
N ILE A 580 3.17 6.69 -21.39
CA ILE A 580 3.50 8.09 -21.19
C ILE A 580 2.30 8.90 -21.68
N TYR A 581 1.76 9.77 -20.83
CA TYR A 581 0.69 10.69 -21.23
C TYR A 581 1.25 12.09 -21.36
N ILE A 582 0.93 12.78 -22.45
CA ILE A 582 1.24 14.20 -22.64
C ILE A 582 -0.07 14.96 -22.54
N LEU A 583 -0.21 15.82 -21.55
CA LEU A 583 -1.39 16.66 -21.33
C LEU A 583 -1.10 18.07 -21.82
N ASP A 584 -1.76 18.49 -22.89
CA ASP A 584 -1.69 19.85 -23.41
C ASP A 584 -2.69 20.74 -22.65
N ALA A 585 -2.15 21.62 -21.82
CA ALA A 585 -2.95 22.51 -20.98
C ALA A 585 -3.29 23.87 -21.62
N SER A 586 -2.98 24.08 -22.91
CA SER A 586 -3.17 25.36 -23.61
C SER A 586 -4.61 25.89 -23.59
N VAL A 587 -5.59 25.00 -23.50
CA VAL A 587 -7.03 25.31 -23.56
C VAL A 587 -7.70 25.18 -22.18
N VAL A 588 -6.96 24.79 -21.13
CA VAL A 588 -7.50 24.66 -19.78
C VAL A 588 -7.94 26.03 -19.25
N SER A 589 -9.16 26.10 -18.71
CA SER A 589 -9.82 27.33 -18.28
C SER A 589 -10.56 27.10 -16.95
N PRO A 590 -10.87 28.15 -16.18
CA PRO A 590 -11.58 27.99 -14.91
C PRO A 590 -12.98 27.38 -15.10
N SER A 591 -13.60 27.57 -16.27
CA SER A 591 -14.88 26.94 -16.59
C SER A 591 -14.77 25.43 -16.71
N HIS A 592 -13.64 24.87 -17.14
CA HIS A 592 -13.44 23.41 -17.10
C HIS A 592 -13.40 22.90 -15.66
N LEU A 593 -12.77 23.64 -14.73
CA LEU A 593 -12.69 23.24 -13.33
C LEU A 593 -14.05 23.18 -12.65
N GLY A 594 -14.90 24.20 -12.85
CA GLY A 594 -16.25 24.21 -12.27
C GLY A 594 -17.18 23.15 -12.86
N LYS A 595 -16.83 22.55 -14.02
CA LYS A 595 -17.63 21.55 -14.72
C LYS A 595 -17.17 20.11 -14.48
N LEU A 596 -15.96 19.91 -13.94
CA LEU A 596 -15.47 18.58 -13.58
C LEU A 596 -16.13 18.10 -12.30
N SER A 597 -16.94 17.05 -12.40
CA SER A 597 -17.52 16.39 -11.23
C SER A 597 -16.44 15.65 -10.44
N PRO A 598 -16.27 15.93 -9.12
CA PRO A 598 -15.38 15.15 -8.26
C PRO A 598 -15.71 13.66 -8.24
N SER A 599 -17.01 13.31 -8.32
CA SER A 599 -17.48 11.93 -8.39
C SER A 599 -17.04 11.25 -9.69
N ALA A 600 -17.21 11.93 -10.84
CA ALA A 600 -16.75 11.43 -12.13
C ALA A 600 -15.23 11.27 -12.20
N LEU A 601 -14.48 12.26 -11.68
CA LEU A 601 -13.02 12.18 -11.58
C LEU A 601 -12.58 11.00 -10.73
N LYS A 602 -13.20 10.79 -9.56
CA LYS A 602 -12.89 9.66 -8.68
C LYS A 602 -13.14 8.33 -9.39
N LYS A 603 -14.30 8.16 -10.02
CA LYS A 603 -14.65 6.96 -10.80
C LYS A 603 -13.64 6.72 -11.93
N PHE A 604 -13.34 7.73 -12.73
CA PHE A 604 -12.37 7.64 -13.81
C PHE A 604 -10.98 7.22 -13.30
N PHE A 605 -10.52 7.83 -12.21
CA PHE A 605 -9.24 7.50 -11.61
C PHE A 605 -9.20 6.10 -10.98
N ILE A 606 -10.32 5.58 -10.47
CA ILE A 606 -10.43 4.18 -10.05
C ILE A 606 -10.35 3.24 -11.26
N CYS A 607 -11.05 3.55 -12.36
CA CYS A 607 -10.97 2.78 -13.60
C CYS A 607 -9.51 2.65 -14.08
N VAL A 608 -8.82 3.77 -14.28
CA VAL A 608 -7.46 3.73 -14.86
C VAL A 608 -6.39 3.19 -13.89
N GLN A 609 -6.55 3.38 -12.57
CA GLN A 609 -5.52 2.97 -11.59
C GLN A 609 -5.75 1.54 -11.04
N GLU A 610 -6.99 1.12 -10.86
CA GLU A 610 -7.34 -0.15 -10.22
C GLU A 610 -7.89 -1.17 -11.21
N ALA A 611 -8.77 -0.79 -12.14
CA ALA A 611 -9.37 -1.74 -13.10
C ALA A 611 -8.46 -2.05 -14.30
N TYR A 612 -7.98 -1.04 -15.02
CA TYR A 612 -7.20 -1.26 -16.24
C TYR A 612 -5.78 -1.79 -15.93
N PRO A 613 -5.24 -2.69 -16.76
CA PRO A 613 -3.89 -3.24 -16.62
C PRO A 613 -2.81 -2.31 -17.21
N ILE A 614 -3.01 -0.99 -17.11
CA ILE A 614 -2.13 0.03 -17.68
C ILE A 614 -1.04 0.40 -16.68
N LYS A 615 0.21 0.46 -17.15
CA LYS A 615 1.37 0.90 -16.34
C LYS A 615 1.77 2.30 -16.75
N LEU A 616 1.09 3.29 -16.21
CA LEU A 616 1.51 4.68 -16.40
C LEU A 616 2.94 4.84 -15.86
N LYS A 617 3.87 5.36 -16.64
CA LYS A 617 5.27 5.60 -16.27
C LYS A 617 5.53 7.08 -16.06
N GLU A 618 5.02 7.93 -16.95
CA GLU A 618 5.25 9.38 -16.94
C GLU A 618 4.01 10.13 -17.45
N VAL A 619 3.76 11.31 -16.91
CA VAL A 619 2.74 12.26 -17.35
C VAL A 619 3.44 13.59 -17.55
N HIS A 620 3.41 14.14 -18.75
CA HIS A 620 4.06 15.39 -19.09
C HIS A 620 2.99 16.45 -19.37
N VAL A 621 3.01 17.53 -18.61
CA VAL A 621 2.10 18.66 -18.82
C VAL A 621 2.85 19.74 -19.59
N VAL A 622 2.33 20.11 -20.76
CA VAL A 622 2.88 21.16 -21.63
C VAL A 622 1.89 22.30 -21.79
N ASN A 623 2.37 23.45 -22.27
CA ASN A 623 1.56 24.66 -22.46
C ASN A 623 0.81 25.07 -21.19
N SER A 624 1.47 24.90 -20.04
CA SER A 624 0.88 25.18 -18.74
C SER A 624 0.75 26.69 -18.50
N THR A 625 -0.36 27.07 -17.87
CA THR A 625 -0.60 28.41 -17.32
C THR A 625 -0.63 28.31 -15.79
N PRO A 626 -0.54 29.41 -15.03
CA PRO A 626 -0.66 29.35 -13.56
C PRO A 626 -1.94 28.67 -13.07
N LEU A 627 -3.00 28.66 -13.88
CA LEU A 627 -4.25 27.96 -13.59
C LEU A 627 -4.10 26.44 -13.47
N VAL A 628 -3.10 25.85 -14.14
CA VAL A 628 -2.85 24.40 -14.10
C VAL A 628 -2.55 23.93 -12.69
N GLU A 629 -1.95 24.77 -11.84
CA GLU A 629 -1.72 24.44 -10.43
C GLU A 629 -3.05 24.24 -9.68
N THR A 630 -4.05 25.09 -9.93
CA THR A 630 -5.40 24.92 -9.39
C THR A 630 -6.04 23.62 -9.86
N VAL A 631 -5.91 23.30 -11.15
CA VAL A 631 -6.42 22.04 -11.73
C VAL A 631 -5.76 20.84 -11.09
N TYR A 632 -4.44 20.89 -10.95
CA TYR A 632 -3.66 19.88 -10.28
C TYR A 632 -4.12 19.71 -8.84
N ASN A 633 -4.37 20.79 -8.09
CA ASN A 633 -4.84 20.70 -6.71
C ASN A 633 -6.24 20.08 -6.57
N VAL A 634 -7.13 20.26 -7.56
CA VAL A 634 -8.44 19.57 -7.61
C VAL A 634 -8.28 18.08 -7.91
N ILE A 635 -7.36 17.71 -8.81
CA ILE A 635 -7.15 16.32 -9.23
C ILE A 635 -6.29 15.55 -8.22
N LYS A 636 -5.35 16.23 -7.54
CA LYS A 636 -4.36 15.67 -6.63
C LYS A 636 -4.95 14.70 -5.60
N PRO A 637 -6.08 14.97 -4.93
CA PRO A 637 -6.70 14.05 -3.97
C PRO A 637 -7.04 12.67 -4.55
N PHE A 638 -7.36 12.60 -5.85
CA PHE A 638 -7.74 11.35 -6.55
C PHE A 638 -6.54 10.59 -7.13
N LEU A 639 -5.37 11.24 -7.21
CA LEU A 639 -4.14 10.62 -7.68
C LEU A 639 -3.42 9.89 -6.54
N LYS A 640 -3.08 8.62 -6.76
CA LYS A 640 -2.06 7.93 -5.96
C LYS A 640 -0.73 8.66 -6.11
N GLU A 641 0.12 8.71 -5.09
CA GLU A 641 1.33 9.52 -5.24
C GLU A 641 2.34 8.99 -6.24
N LYS A 642 2.39 7.67 -6.41
CA LYS A 642 3.16 7.09 -7.51
C LYS A 642 2.81 7.76 -8.84
N MET A 643 1.58 8.26 -9.02
CA MET A 643 1.16 9.05 -10.18
C MET A 643 1.57 10.50 -10.06
N ARG A 644 1.42 11.13 -8.89
CA ARG A 644 1.80 12.54 -8.66
C ARG A 644 3.28 12.79 -8.95
N GLN A 645 4.15 11.88 -8.57
CA GLN A 645 5.60 11.96 -8.81
C GLN A 645 6.01 11.71 -10.26
N ARG A 646 5.08 11.18 -11.05
CA ARG A 646 5.27 10.96 -12.49
C ARG A 646 4.74 12.12 -13.30
N ILE A 647 4.19 13.15 -12.67
CA ILE A 647 3.74 14.35 -13.34
C ILE A 647 4.91 15.32 -13.43
N HIS A 648 5.29 15.65 -14.65
CA HIS A 648 6.35 16.57 -14.99
C HIS A 648 5.74 17.77 -15.71
N PHE A 649 6.03 18.98 -15.24
CA PHE A 649 5.59 20.21 -15.89
C PHE A 649 6.73 20.77 -16.75
N HIS A 650 6.44 21.06 -18.01
CA HIS A 650 7.43 21.56 -18.95
C HIS A 650 7.11 22.99 -19.35
N SER A 651 8.12 23.86 -19.29
CA SER A 651 8.04 25.24 -19.76
C SER A 651 8.30 25.39 -21.26
N SER A 652 8.87 24.36 -21.91
CA SER A 652 9.15 24.32 -23.34
C SER A 652 9.10 22.90 -23.91
N TYR A 653 8.90 22.77 -25.22
CA TYR A 653 8.94 21.45 -25.87
C TYR A 653 10.35 20.85 -25.91
N THR A 654 11.40 21.66 -25.88
CA THR A 654 12.78 21.14 -25.78
C THR A 654 12.97 20.31 -24.52
N ALA A 655 12.41 20.73 -23.38
CA ALA A 655 12.42 19.95 -22.15
C ALA A 655 11.59 18.66 -22.28
N LEU A 656 10.45 18.68 -22.99
CA LEU A 656 9.68 17.47 -23.30
C LEU A 656 10.49 16.47 -24.15
N HIS A 657 11.30 16.96 -25.10
CA HIS A 657 12.08 16.13 -26.02
C HIS A 657 13.18 15.31 -25.34
N GLU A 658 13.56 15.65 -24.10
CA GLU A 658 14.47 14.85 -23.28
C GLU A 658 13.83 13.53 -22.81
N PHE A 659 12.50 13.49 -22.74
CA PHE A 659 11.72 12.33 -22.27
C PHE A 659 11.08 11.55 -23.43
N VAL A 660 10.58 12.27 -24.43
CA VAL A 660 9.89 11.67 -25.58
C VAL A 660 10.61 12.06 -26.88
N PRO A 661 11.10 11.08 -27.67
CA PRO A 661 11.78 11.34 -28.94
C PRO A 661 10.94 12.17 -29.91
N LYS A 662 11.60 13.07 -30.65
CA LYS A 662 10.96 13.97 -31.62
C LYS A 662 10.23 13.21 -32.72
N GLU A 663 10.72 12.03 -33.09
CA GLU A 663 10.16 11.20 -34.16
C GLU A 663 8.77 10.63 -33.79
N LEU A 664 8.46 10.55 -32.49
CA LEU A 664 7.16 10.10 -31.99
C LEU A 664 6.17 11.24 -31.75
N LEU A 665 6.68 12.47 -31.66
CA LEU A 665 5.84 13.63 -31.37
C LEU A 665 5.31 14.24 -32.68
N PRO A 666 4.03 14.65 -32.70
CA PRO A 666 3.49 15.45 -33.78
C PRO A 666 4.24 16.78 -33.97
N THR A 667 4.12 17.36 -35.17
CA THR A 667 4.78 18.61 -35.54
C THR A 667 4.39 19.78 -34.63
N GLU A 668 3.17 19.77 -34.10
CA GLU A 668 2.63 20.78 -33.17
C GLU A 668 3.39 20.84 -31.83
N TYR A 669 4.11 19.76 -31.47
CA TYR A 669 4.94 19.67 -30.27
C TYR A 669 6.44 19.72 -30.59
N GLY A 670 6.80 20.24 -31.77
CA GLY A 670 8.19 20.37 -32.21
C GLY A 670 8.86 19.04 -32.59
N GLY A 671 8.05 18.01 -32.87
CA GLY A 671 8.50 16.72 -33.37
C GLY A 671 8.54 16.63 -34.89
N THR A 672 8.84 15.43 -35.40
CA THR A 672 8.87 15.09 -36.83
C THR A 672 7.86 14.01 -37.19
N GLY A 673 6.99 13.63 -36.25
CA GLY A 673 5.91 12.67 -36.46
C GLY A 673 4.74 13.24 -37.27
N CYS A 674 3.74 12.37 -37.50
CA CYS A 674 2.50 12.73 -38.19
C CYS A 674 1.69 13.78 -37.39
N PRO A 675 1.00 14.73 -38.05
CA PRO A 675 0.15 15.71 -37.37
C PRO A 675 -0.86 15.05 -36.42
N LEU A 676 -1.14 15.68 -35.28
CA LEU A 676 -2.00 15.08 -34.25
C LEU A 676 -3.40 14.76 -34.78
N ASP A 677 -3.95 15.64 -35.64
CA ASP A 677 -5.27 15.50 -36.26
C ASP A 677 -5.38 14.27 -37.17
N GLU A 678 -4.30 13.91 -37.89
CA GLU A 678 -4.27 12.74 -38.75
C GLU A 678 -4.30 11.45 -37.91
N ILE A 679 -3.54 11.42 -36.80
CA ILE A 679 -3.54 10.29 -35.86
C ILE A 679 -4.91 10.18 -35.17
N ASN A 680 -5.50 11.31 -34.78
CA ASN A 680 -6.84 11.35 -34.20
C ASN A 680 -7.90 10.84 -35.18
N SER A 681 -7.81 11.24 -36.46
CA SER A 681 -8.71 10.75 -37.52
C SER A 681 -8.58 9.25 -37.76
N ALA A 682 -7.37 8.70 -37.63
CA ALA A 682 -7.17 7.25 -37.65
C ALA A 682 -7.81 6.57 -36.42
N TRP A 683 -7.79 7.20 -35.24
CA TRP A 683 -8.45 6.66 -34.03
C TRP A 683 -9.96 6.68 -34.13
N ILE A 684 -10.55 7.70 -34.74
CA ILE A 684 -11.99 7.74 -35.02
C ILE A 684 -12.38 6.53 -35.86
N LYS A 685 -11.71 6.31 -37.01
CA LYS A 685 -11.97 5.15 -37.88
C LYS A 685 -11.78 3.81 -37.15
N LYS A 686 -10.74 3.70 -36.33
CA LYS A 686 -10.49 2.51 -35.51
C LYS A 686 -11.63 2.25 -34.51
N LEU A 687 -12.12 3.28 -33.84
CA LEU A 687 -13.26 3.15 -32.93
C LEU A 687 -14.56 2.79 -33.68
N GLU A 688 -14.73 3.25 -34.93
CA GLU A 688 -15.85 2.87 -35.80
C GLU A 688 -15.80 1.38 -36.15
N GLU A 689 -14.61 0.84 -36.45
CA GLU A 689 -14.39 -0.59 -36.70
C GLU A 689 -14.78 -1.47 -35.49
N TYR A 690 -14.64 -0.96 -34.27
CA TYR A 690 -14.96 -1.66 -33.02
C TYR A 690 -16.40 -1.43 -32.53
N LYS A 691 -17.26 -0.75 -33.30
CA LYS A 691 -18.64 -0.43 -32.89
C LYS A 691 -19.43 -1.65 -32.41
N ASP A 692 -19.49 -2.70 -33.24
CA ASP A 692 -20.25 -3.90 -32.91
C ASP A 692 -19.62 -4.67 -31.73
N TRP A 693 -18.29 -4.66 -31.66
CA TRP A 693 -17.56 -5.21 -30.51
C TRP A 693 -17.90 -4.46 -29.22
N PHE A 694 -17.92 -3.13 -29.21
CA PHE A 694 -18.29 -2.37 -28.02
C PHE A 694 -19.70 -2.69 -27.53
N LYS A 695 -20.65 -2.80 -28.46
CA LYS A 695 -22.05 -3.18 -28.17
C LYS A 695 -22.13 -4.56 -27.53
N ALA A 696 -21.39 -5.53 -28.08
CA ALA A 696 -21.30 -6.88 -27.53
C ALA A 696 -20.72 -6.88 -26.10
N GLN A 697 -19.68 -6.07 -25.86
CA GLN A 697 -19.01 -5.98 -24.57
C GLN A 697 -19.87 -5.32 -23.46
N GLU A 698 -20.93 -4.55 -23.76
CA GLU A 698 -21.74 -3.87 -22.72
C GLU A 698 -22.39 -4.84 -21.72
N ASN A 699 -22.59 -6.10 -22.13
CA ASN A 699 -23.13 -7.15 -21.28
C ASN A 699 -22.07 -7.86 -20.41
N LEU A 700 -20.78 -7.71 -20.73
CA LEU A 700 -19.68 -8.30 -19.96
C LEU A 700 -19.37 -7.42 -18.75
N LYS A 701 -20.02 -7.72 -17.62
CA LYS A 701 -19.95 -6.94 -16.39
C LYS A 701 -20.19 -7.82 -15.17
N ALA A 702 -19.75 -7.37 -13.99
CA ALA A 702 -19.93 -8.18 -12.79
C ALA A 702 -21.40 -8.17 -12.32
N ASN A 703 -21.91 -9.33 -11.92
CA ASN A 703 -23.19 -9.49 -11.24
C ASN A 703 -22.97 -9.53 -9.72
N GLU A 704 -23.07 -8.37 -9.08
CA GLU A 704 -22.80 -8.22 -7.64
C GLU A 704 -23.73 -9.07 -6.75
N ALA A 705 -24.91 -9.48 -7.24
CA ALA A 705 -25.81 -10.37 -6.48
C ALA A 705 -25.26 -11.80 -6.33
N LEU A 706 -24.36 -12.21 -7.22
CA LEU A 706 -23.73 -13.53 -7.20
C LEU A 706 -22.36 -13.51 -6.52
N ARG A 707 -21.88 -12.36 -6.03
CA ARG A 707 -20.51 -12.23 -5.50
C ARG A 707 -20.34 -13.06 -4.23
N PRO A 708 -19.30 -13.91 -4.13
CA PRO A 708 -18.98 -14.59 -2.90
C PRO A 708 -18.64 -13.59 -1.78
N GLY A 709 -19.36 -13.67 -0.66
CA GLY A 709 -19.20 -12.75 0.46
C GLY A 709 -20.11 -11.54 0.37
N LYS A 710 -19.61 -10.36 0.74
CA LYS A 710 -20.40 -9.11 0.67
C LYS A 710 -20.30 -8.53 -0.76
N PRO A 711 -21.42 -8.07 -1.35
CA PRO A 711 -21.41 -7.30 -2.59
C PRO A 711 -20.49 -6.08 -2.47
N THR A 712 -19.97 -5.62 -3.60
CA THR A 712 -19.17 -4.38 -3.62
C THR A 712 -20.06 -3.22 -3.20
N ASN A 713 -19.70 -2.55 -2.10
CA ASN A 713 -20.40 -1.35 -1.68
C ASN A 713 -19.90 -0.16 -2.52
N TYR A 714 -20.72 0.29 -3.46
CA TYR A 714 -20.39 1.42 -4.32
C TYR A 714 -20.26 2.73 -3.53
N ASP A 715 -20.98 2.90 -2.42
CA ASP A 715 -20.84 4.06 -1.55
C ASP A 715 -19.51 4.04 -0.79
N GLU A 716 -18.97 2.87 -0.45
CA GLU A 716 -17.61 2.75 0.09
C GLU A 716 -16.55 2.98 -1.00
N LEU A 717 -16.80 2.48 -2.21
CA LEU A 717 -15.87 2.59 -3.35
C LEU A 717 -15.76 4.04 -3.86
N PHE A 718 -16.90 4.73 -3.99
CA PHE A 718 -16.99 6.09 -4.55
C PHE A 718 -17.18 7.17 -3.49
N GLY A 719 -17.54 6.82 -2.26
CA GLY A 719 -18.03 7.78 -1.26
C GLY A 719 -19.52 8.08 -1.49
N ILE A 720 -20.22 8.52 -0.45
CA ILE A 720 -21.62 8.97 -0.55
C ILE A 720 -21.65 10.16 -1.52
N ASP A 721 -22.40 10.05 -2.63
CA ASP A 721 -22.62 11.15 -3.58
C ASP A 721 -23.32 12.30 -2.84
N GLY A 722 -22.54 13.27 -2.39
CA GLY A 722 -23.04 14.49 -1.79
C GLY A 722 -23.76 15.31 -2.85
N SER A 723 -25.09 15.25 -2.87
CA SER A 723 -25.93 16.28 -3.45
C SER A 723 -25.58 17.60 -2.75
N PHE A 724 -24.72 18.41 -3.35
CA PHE A 724 -24.56 19.81 -2.98
C PHE A 724 -25.88 20.50 -3.34
N ARG A 725 -26.84 20.50 -2.41
CA ARG A 725 -27.96 21.43 -2.47
C ARG A 725 -27.36 22.84 -2.37
N GLN A 726 -27.59 23.63 -3.40
CA GLN A 726 -27.39 25.07 -3.39
C GLN A 726 -27.89 25.63 -2.06
N LEU A 727 -26.99 26.23 -1.28
CA LEU A 727 -27.39 27.14 -0.21
C LEU A 727 -27.96 28.37 -0.91
N ALA A 728 -29.28 28.45 -0.97
CA ALA A 728 -29.96 29.72 -1.16
C ALA A 728 -29.66 30.54 0.10
N ILE A 729 -28.88 31.60 -0.08
CA ILE A 729 -28.68 32.64 0.93
C ILE A 729 -29.76 33.67 0.62
N ASP A 730 -30.74 33.80 1.51
CA ASP A 730 -31.56 35.01 1.65
C ASP A 730 -30.85 36.01 2.57
#